data_AF-A0A9P9AI30-F1
#
_entry.id   AF-A0A9P9AI30-F1
#
_cell.length_a   1.000
_cell.length_b   1.000
_cell.length_c   1.000
_cell.angle_alpha   90.00
_cell.angle_beta   90.00
_cell.angle_gamma   90.00
#
_symmetry.space_group_name_H-M   'P 1'
#
loop_
_entity.id
_entity.type
_entity.pdbx_description
1 polymer ?
#
loop_
_entity_poly.entity_id
_entity_poly.type
_entity_poly.pdbx_seq_one_letter_code
_entity_poly.pdbx_strand_id
1 'polypeptide(L)'
;MGRCRHTSWLRLWKGQSELGLEITDRPQRLLEDFQNPDSDRGGLLLLIGNRSKRAAFTKLRIQNGTLGQRGNGEVHLFASSFKSREAIRFLIADADIPRHGRLPLACRTPSCHNVAGERFSAMANPKSASELSDKLFHKSLFPFADVVCLFVADVGGIEASIRRLASWLDLGRSSTAPVRPRLFFILNKEEEKYAQTCLREFKSSIDKSTLEDVFQSVSILAVPSQSFKIGRQRKRSRTRCWDVLRHEVLRSLEASRQIRKRSGYLFSIRHLAAFLHHGATLAAQASAMPFDFIKISRLDRGTAPDLSVHLANFLNQFRSLATLKQIAIPLIASSLLLDHYPPGMHSFNPCDVFNVLYIDACWQASRHLTHMNRGSLLPSEMVELIKDSMVTHYAEVQTSGSSVVDWHRLQLSHSHSFLSRASSDETCLCCIRRRPQYTLHCGHAICQTCVKAFHHQGGNDPDSDPWVVQPDACQICRASIQNLSIRLIPDTARIRVLSIDGGGIRGSAPIAFLKAIQDEIGIPNYQVQRHFDVKFGTSSGALSVISLDVLGWSVDDCMCYFKSFAERAFQCPVPIALRMLSKVPVVSEVARFLYFVYIMVVDGKYSADGLERLLQETCGPDRTLTDCSASTEMGTHIGVTLTNAHNGKATDYDILPLEVGHGRVRLWEIYFKSRRIGDLGAFQDGGLAFNNPASIALREVAALYPNAPEPSMVVSLGTGSSSSDDDEASGNHSWWGDKFPFRLSRALWRQANSQVAWKQLLGHRIPSSRTQYFRFDVDFGGKEPHLDAVDQMDAVGQSAHKAIKGSPTLRRLARCLRAELFFFELDASHPPQFANSCFTCVGHVMCRLRAGTTQYQEFMRQLHETSAALRVGNQKYGFTTEDIGENFSQRVRFVVPNVKDSFEITLVGDDDDCRHISGSPFTLEWLVQSQGLDAWFGTGDHRKRKTSSGYMRLDVKRRRL
;
A
#
# COMPACT_ATOMS: atom_id res chain seq x y z
N MET A 1 10.34 -29.85 -12.99
CA MET A 1 11.58 -29.56 -12.21
C MET A 1 11.59 -30.44 -10.97
N GLY A 2 12.74 -30.94 -10.54
CA GLY A 2 12.84 -31.76 -9.32
C GLY A 2 12.67 -30.90 -8.06
N ARG A 3 11.88 -31.36 -7.09
CA ARG A 3 11.73 -30.67 -5.79
C ARG A 3 13.07 -30.59 -5.07
N CYS A 4 13.41 -29.42 -4.53
CA CYS A 4 14.58 -29.25 -3.68
C CYS A 4 14.45 -30.13 -2.43
N ARG A 5 15.43 -31.01 -2.20
CA ARG A 5 15.45 -31.93 -1.05
C ARG A 5 16.20 -31.36 0.16
N HIS A 6 16.73 -30.14 0.08
CA HIS A 6 17.44 -29.51 1.18
C HIS A 6 16.46 -29.12 2.30
N THR A 7 16.86 -29.42 3.54
CA THR A 7 16.09 -29.10 4.75
C THR A 7 16.72 -27.98 5.57
N SER A 8 17.89 -27.47 5.16
CA SER A 8 18.54 -26.34 5.83
C SER A 8 17.59 -25.15 5.80
N TRP A 9 17.42 -24.50 6.94
CA TRP A 9 16.63 -23.28 7.09
C TRP A 9 17.51 -22.10 7.48
N LEU A 10 18.23 -22.21 8.59
CA LEU A 10 19.12 -21.18 9.12
C LEU A 10 20.54 -21.71 9.21
N ARG A 11 21.53 -20.88 8.91
CA ARG A 11 22.94 -21.24 9.08
C ARG A 11 23.76 -20.06 9.55
N LEU A 12 24.45 -20.24 10.68
CA LEU A 12 25.44 -19.29 11.16
C LEU A 12 26.74 -19.45 10.39
N TRP A 13 27.35 -18.35 9.96
CA TRP A 13 28.64 -18.35 9.28
C TRP A 13 29.59 -17.29 9.85
N LYS A 14 30.90 -17.51 9.65
CA LYS A 14 31.94 -16.56 10.06
C LYS A 14 32.85 -16.21 8.87
N GLY A 15 32.94 -14.90 8.59
CA GLY A 15 33.90 -14.30 7.66
C GLY A 15 35.19 -13.85 8.34
N GLN A 16 36.07 -13.16 7.61
CA GLN A 16 37.36 -12.69 8.14
C GLN A 16 37.21 -11.67 9.28
N SER A 17 36.18 -10.81 9.22
CA SER A 17 35.86 -9.79 10.23
C SER A 17 34.37 -9.72 10.60
N GLU A 18 33.54 -10.63 10.07
CA GLU A 18 32.08 -10.55 10.15
C GLU A 18 31.45 -11.88 10.60
N LEU A 19 30.30 -11.79 11.28
CA LEU A 19 29.41 -12.90 11.58
C LEU A 19 28.08 -12.63 10.88
N GLY A 20 27.45 -13.68 10.35
CA GLY A 20 26.15 -13.54 9.70
C GLY A 20 25.26 -14.78 9.83
N LEU A 21 24.03 -14.61 9.37
CA LEU A 21 22.98 -15.62 9.32
C LEU A 21 22.52 -15.78 7.88
N GLU A 22 22.64 -16.98 7.34
CA GLU A 22 21.97 -17.37 6.10
C GLU A 22 20.55 -17.83 6.43
N ILE A 23 19.55 -17.23 5.77
CA ILE A 23 18.12 -17.56 5.89
C ILE A 23 17.63 -18.07 4.53
N THR A 24 17.04 -19.25 4.51
CA THR A 24 16.48 -19.84 3.28
C THR A 24 14.96 -19.73 3.20
N ASP A 25 14.40 -19.93 2.00
CA ASP A 25 12.95 -20.01 1.72
C ASP A 25 12.30 -21.34 2.17
N ARG A 26 12.95 -22.10 3.06
CA ARG A 26 12.49 -23.41 3.52
C ARG A 26 11.09 -23.37 4.16
N PRO A 27 10.72 -22.41 5.04
CA PRO A 27 9.37 -22.34 5.61
C PRO A 27 8.27 -22.27 4.55
N GLN A 28 8.48 -21.51 3.47
CA GLN A 28 7.52 -21.39 2.37
C GLN A 28 7.40 -22.68 1.57
N ARG A 29 8.52 -23.37 1.31
CA ARG A 29 8.50 -24.65 0.57
C ARG A 29 7.82 -25.77 1.34
N LEU A 30 7.81 -25.71 2.67
CA LEU A 30 7.12 -26.72 3.50
C LEU A 30 5.61 -26.73 3.28
N LEU A 31 5.01 -25.65 2.77
CA LEU A 31 3.59 -25.62 2.46
C LEU A 31 3.19 -26.71 1.47
N GLU A 32 4.09 -27.09 0.55
CA GLU A 32 3.87 -28.16 -0.43
C GLU A 32 3.83 -29.58 0.19
N ASP A 33 4.33 -29.74 1.42
CA ASP A 33 4.32 -31.02 2.14
C ASP A 33 2.98 -31.31 2.83
N PHE A 34 2.07 -30.32 2.86
CA PHE A 34 0.74 -30.39 3.47
C PHE A 34 -0.36 -30.34 2.41
N GLN A 35 -1.47 -31.04 2.65
CA GLN A 35 -2.59 -31.08 1.71
C GLN A 35 -3.41 -29.79 1.75
N ASN A 36 -3.62 -29.23 2.95
CA ASN A 36 -4.32 -27.96 3.11
C ASN A 36 -3.59 -27.09 4.17
N PRO A 37 -2.60 -26.30 3.75
CA PRO A 37 -1.80 -25.47 4.67
C PRO A 37 -2.60 -24.43 5.47
N ASP A 38 -3.80 -24.07 5.01
CA ASP A 38 -4.67 -23.07 5.63
C ASP A 38 -5.56 -23.69 6.74
N SER A 39 -5.96 -24.96 6.60
CA SER A 39 -6.69 -25.69 7.65
C SER A 39 -5.78 -26.46 8.59
N ASP A 40 -4.69 -27.03 8.08
CA ASP A 40 -3.79 -27.88 8.85
C ASP A 40 -3.16 -27.06 9.98
N ARG A 41 -3.18 -27.61 11.20
CA ARG A 41 -2.60 -26.99 12.40
C ARG A 41 -1.37 -27.79 12.83
N GLY A 42 -0.20 -27.17 12.78
CA GLY A 42 1.07 -27.77 13.16
C GLY A 42 1.57 -27.27 14.50
N GLY A 43 2.26 -28.16 15.22
CA GLY A 43 3.13 -27.77 16.33
C GLY A 43 4.61 -27.76 15.90
N LEU A 44 5.48 -27.17 16.71
CA LEU A 44 6.93 -27.15 16.49
C LEU A 44 7.66 -27.90 17.60
N LEU A 45 8.35 -28.98 17.23
CA LEU A 45 9.29 -29.71 18.09
C LEU A 45 10.71 -29.25 17.78
N LEU A 46 11.37 -28.63 18.76
CA LEU A 46 12.77 -28.21 18.66
C LEU A 46 13.69 -29.26 19.28
N LEU A 47 14.60 -29.81 18.50
CA LEU A 47 15.59 -30.80 18.94
C LEU A 47 17.00 -30.20 18.88
N ILE A 48 17.63 -29.98 20.03
CA ILE A 48 18.95 -29.36 20.16
C ILE A 48 19.98 -30.40 20.61
N GLY A 49 20.94 -30.69 19.75
CA GLY A 49 22.00 -31.67 20.04
C GLY A 49 22.73 -32.11 18.78
N ASN A 50 23.59 -33.11 18.90
CA ASN A 50 24.38 -33.64 17.79
C ASN A 50 24.36 -35.18 17.80
N ARG A 51 25.32 -35.84 18.47
CA ARG A 51 25.49 -37.30 18.39
C ARG A 51 24.37 -38.08 19.08
N SER A 52 24.05 -37.70 20.32
CA SER A 52 23.01 -38.36 21.13
C SER A 52 21.61 -38.12 20.53
N LYS A 53 21.36 -36.90 20.03
CA LYS A 53 20.15 -36.57 19.25
C LYS A 53 19.95 -37.48 18.04
N ARG A 54 20.99 -37.68 17.21
CA ARG A 54 20.91 -38.56 16.03
C ARG A 54 20.56 -40.01 16.42
N ALA A 55 21.15 -40.51 17.50
CA ALA A 55 20.82 -41.83 18.03
C ALA A 55 19.36 -41.93 18.53
N ALA A 56 18.82 -40.85 19.10
CA ALA A 56 17.42 -40.76 19.53
C ALA A 56 16.46 -40.71 18.33
N PHE A 57 16.80 -39.96 17.28
CA PHE A 57 15.94 -39.74 16.11
C PHE A 57 15.52 -41.04 15.42
N THR A 58 16.47 -41.96 15.22
CA THR A 58 16.21 -43.29 14.62
C THR A 58 15.25 -44.13 15.47
N LYS A 59 15.29 -43.95 16.80
CA LYS A 59 14.52 -44.75 17.76
C LYS A 59 13.13 -44.18 18.04
N LEU A 60 12.96 -42.86 17.92
CA LEU A 60 11.67 -42.19 18.07
C LEU A 60 10.69 -42.47 16.91
N ARG A 61 11.12 -43.21 15.87
CA ARG A 61 10.29 -43.65 14.73
C ARG A 61 9.59 -42.49 13.99
N ILE A 62 10.29 -41.38 13.88
CA ILE A 62 9.90 -40.18 13.13
C ILE A 62 9.90 -40.52 11.64
N GLN A 63 8.79 -40.31 10.92
CA GLN A 63 8.68 -40.62 9.49
C GLN A 63 9.44 -39.58 8.64
N ASN A 64 10.19 -40.02 7.62
CA ASN A 64 10.86 -39.18 6.62
C ASN A 64 12.00 -38.26 7.10
N GLY A 65 13.06 -38.82 7.67
CA GLY A 65 14.29 -38.05 7.87
C GLY A 65 15.54 -38.93 7.99
N THR A 66 16.13 -39.35 6.87
CA THR A 66 17.58 -39.65 6.88
C THR A 66 18.31 -38.34 7.17
N LEU A 67 18.76 -38.15 8.41
CA LEU A 67 19.71 -37.10 8.76
C LEU A 67 21.03 -37.40 8.05
N GLY A 68 21.28 -36.74 6.92
CA GLY A 68 22.63 -36.66 6.34
C GLY A 68 23.62 -36.01 7.32
N GLN A 69 24.92 -36.02 7.00
CA GLN A 69 25.89 -35.23 7.77
C GLN A 69 25.49 -33.75 7.72
N ARG A 70 25.20 -33.17 8.89
CA ARG A 70 24.83 -31.75 9.05
C ARG A 70 26.02 -30.95 9.55
N GLY A 71 26.16 -29.72 9.06
CA GLY A 71 27.19 -28.77 9.51
C GLY A 71 26.94 -28.28 10.93
N ASN A 72 27.95 -27.63 11.52
CA ASN A 72 27.81 -27.00 12.83
C ASN A 72 27.13 -25.62 12.68
N GLY A 73 26.18 -25.28 13.55
CA GLY A 73 25.47 -24.01 13.53
C GLY A 73 24.36 -23.93 12.47
N GLU A 74 23.84 -25.09 12.04
CA GLU A 74 22.75 -25.21 11.07
C GLU A 74 21.43 -25.60 11.77
N VAL A 75 20.34 -24.94 11.39
CA VAL A 75 18.97 -25.29 11.79
C VAL A 75 18.25 -25.84 10.56
N HIS A 76 17.77 -27.07 10.66
CA HIS A 76 17.00 -27.71 9.60
C HIS A 76 15.53 -27.77 9.98
N LEU A 77 14.65 -27.56 8.99
CA LEU A 77 13.20 -27.56 9.17
C LEU A 77 12.54 -28.56 8.21
N PHE A 78 11.74 -29.48 8.76
CA PHE A 78 11.02 -30.48 7.97
C PHE A 78 9.72 -30.93 8.64
N ALA A 79 8.72 -31.29 7.83
CA ALA A 79 7.47 -31.85 8.29
C ALA A 79 7.64 -33.35 8.59
N SER A 80 7.03 -33.81 9.68
CA SER A 80 7.06 -35.22 10.05
C SER A 80 5.79 -35.64 10.79
N SER A 81 5.59 -36.95 10.92
CA SER A 81 4.62 -37.59 11.81
C SER A 81 5.29 -38.70 12.60
N PHE A 82 4.67 -39.10 13.71
CA PHE A 82 5.03 -40.34 14.40
C PHE A 82 4.30 -41.53 13.75
N LYS A 83 4.94 -42.71 13.68
CA LYS A 83 4.29 -43.96 13.23
C LYS A 83 3.23 -44.43 14.26
N SER A 84 2.00 -43.90 14.23
CA SER A 84 0.82 -44.36 15.00
C SER A 84 -0.50 -44.12 14.24
N ARG A 85 -1.60 -44.76 14.68
CA ARG A 85 -2.91 -44.82 14.00
C ARG A 85 -3.62 -43.47 13.82
N GLU A 86 -3.21 -42.43 14.56
CA GLU A 86 -3.64 -41.03 14.36
C GLU A 86 -2.40 -40.20 14.06
N ALA A 87 -2.17 -39.87 12.79
CA ALA A 87 -0.93 -39.24 12.34
C ALA A 87 -1.00 -37.72 12.49
N ILE A 88 -0.87 -37.22 13.73
CA ILE A 88 -0.62 -35.79 13.96
C ILE A 88 0.70 -35.42 13.26
N ARG A 89 0.61 -34.54 12.27
CA ARG A 89 1.78 -33.94 11.61
C ARG A 89 2.24 -32.70 12.39
N PHE A 90 3.55 -32.57 12.53
CA PHE A 90 4.19 -31.43 13.19
C PHE A 90 5.50 -31.09 12.47
N LEU A 91 5.98 -29.88 12.71
CA LEU A 91 7.27 -29.42 12.20
C LEU A 91 8.36 -29.80 13.20
N ILE A 92 9.50 -30.25 12.68
CA ILE A 92 10.70 -30.48 13.47
C ILE A 92 11.74 -29.44 13.07
N ALA A 93 12.15 -28.64 14.05
CA ALA A 93 13.36 -27.85 13.96
C ALA A 93 14.49 -28.66 14.60
N ASP A 94 15.47 -29.06 13.80
CA ASP A 94 16.63 -29.80 14.27
C ASP A 94 17.85 -28.91 14.18
N ALA A 95 18.42 -28.60 15.35
CA ALA A 95 19.51 -27.67 15.52
C ALA A 95 20.63 -28.28 16.37
N ASP A 96 21.83 -27.71 16.28
CA ASP A 96 22.97 -28.04 17.13
C ASP A 96 23.55 -26.78 17.78
N ILE A 97 24.41 -26.98 18.79
CA ILE A 97 25.14 -25.87 19.41
C ILE A 97 26.65 -26.10 19.18
N PRO A 98 27.36 -25.17 18.53
CA PRO A 98 28.78 -25.33 18.23
C PRO A 98 29.64 -25.27 19.51
N ARG A 99 30.22 -26.39 19.92
CA ARG A 99 31.03 -26.54 21.15
C ARG A 99 32.44 -25.92 21.11
N HIS A 100 32.97 -25.64 19.92
CA HIS A 100 34.37 -25.18 19.74
C HIS A 100 34.49 -23.86 18.98
N GLY A 101 33.41 -23.08 18.85
CA GLY A 101 33.42 -21.80 18.13
C GLY A 101 33.67 -21.90 16.61
N ARG A 102 33.80 -23.12 16.06
CA ARG A 102 34.01 -23.37 14.63
C ARG A 102 32.68 -23.23 13.89
N LEU A 103 32.42 -22.02 13.40
CA LEU A 103 31.39 -21.75 12.42
C LEU A 103 31.94 -22.02 11.01
N PRO A 104 31.12 -22.51 10.08
CA PRO A 104 31.53 -22.66 8.70
C PRO A 104 31.84 -21.30 8.06
N LEU A 105 32.74 -21.31 7.07
CA LEU A 105 32.96 -20.16 6.18
C LEU A 105 31.67 -19.89 5.37
N ALA A 106 31.50 -18.64 4.95
CA ALA A 106 30.40 -18.22 4.07
C ALA A 106 30.33 -19.15 2.85
N CYS A 107 29.16 -19.73 2.59
CA CYS A 107 29.00 -20.75 1.56
C CYS A 107 28.81 -20.12 0.17
N ARG A 108 29.12 -20.87 -0.89
CA ARG A 108 28.60 -20.57 -2.23
C ARG A 108 27.08 -20.77 -2.22
N THR A 109 26.35 -19.85 -2.82
CA THR A 109 24.88 -19.90 -2.89
C THR A 109 24.42 -21.16 -3.64
N PRO A 110 23.57 -22.01 -3.04
CA PRO A 110 23.05 -23.20 -3.69
C PRO A 110 22.10 -22.82 -4.82
N SER A 111 22.19 -23.51 -5.96
CA SER A 111 21.37 -23.19 -7.14
C SER A 111 19.89 -23.57 -7.01
N CYS A 112 19.52 -24.40 -6.04
CA CYS A 112 18.19 -24.98 -5.95
C CYS A 112 17.23 -24.28 -4.98
N HIS A 113 17.70 -23.36 -4.14
CA HIS A 113 16.86 -22.60 -3.21
C HIS A 113 17.43 -21.23 -2.89
N ASN A 114 16.54 -20.28 -2.59
CA ASN A 114 16.97 -18.91 -2.30
C ASN A 114 17.61 -18.84 -0.92
N VAL A 115 18.71 -18.10 -0.83
CA VAL A 115 19.43 -17.84 0.42
C VAL A 115 19.61 -16.34 0.55
N ALA A 116 18.93 -15.74 1.53
CA ALA A 116 19.17 -14.38 1.96
C ALA A 116 20.26 -14.40 3.05
N GLY A 117 21.39 -13.75 2.80
CA GLY A 117 22.43 -13.55 3.80
C GLY A 117 22.18 -12.26 4.55
N GLU A 118 21.89 -12.35 5.85
CA GLU A 118 21.77 -11.20 6.74
C GLU A 118 23.05 -11.08 7.58
N ARG A 119 23.59 -9.86 7.68
CA ARG A 119 24.75 -9.55 8.54
C ARG A 119 24.24 -9.16 9.92
N PHE A 120 24.89 -9.66 10.98
CA PHE A 120 24.61 -9.14 12.31
C PHE A 120 25.18 -7.71 12.44
N SER A 121 24.42 -6.81 13.06
CA SER A 121 24.87 -5.44 13.31
C SER A 121 26.14 -5.41 14.17
N ALA A 122 27.11 -4.57 13.80
CA ALA A 122 28.43 -4.47 14.45
C ALA A 122 28.38 -4.13 15.96
N MET A 123 27.24 -3.62 16.46
CA MET A 123 27.05 -3.34 17.89
C MET A 123 26.81 -4.59 18.75
N ALA A 124 26.49 -5.72 18.13
CA ALA A 124 26.40 -7.01 18.82
C ALA A 124 27.67 -7.81 18.53
N ASN A 125 28.75 -7.57 19.28
CA ASN A 125 29.92 -8.46 19.29
C ASN A 125 29.64 -9.63 20.26
N PRO A 126 29.12 -10.80 19.82
CA PRO A 126 28.96 -11.95 20.70
C PRO A 126 30.33 -12.46 21.15
N LYS A 127 30.47 -12.79 22.45
CA LYS A 127 31.75 -13.30 22.99
C LYS A 127 32.02 -14.74 22.53
N SER A 128 30.98 -15.48 22.11
CA SER A 128 31.10 -16.86 21.62
C SER A 128 30.03 -17.27 20.58
N ALA A 129 30.33 -18.25 19.72
CA ALA A 129 29.36 -18.82 18.76
C ALA A 129 28.17 -19.53 19.45
N SER A 130 28.39 -20.00 20.69
CA SER A 130 27.35 -20.57 21.54
C SER A 130 26.33 -19.53 21.98
N GLU A 131 26.76 -18.35 22.42
CA GLU A 131 25.85 -17.26 22.78
C GLU A 131 25.03 -16.78 21.57
N LEU A 132 25.64 -16.76 20.39
CA LEU A 132 24.94 -16.40 19.15
C LEU A 132 23.85 -17.43 18.81
N SER A 133 24.13 -18.72 19.02
CA SER A 133 23.14 -19.79 18.85
C SER A 133 22.01 -19.68 19.88
N ASP A 134 22.34 -19.35 21.13
CA ASP A 134 21.37 -19.17 22.20
C ASP A 134 20.42 -17.98 21.91
N LYS A 135 20.97 -16.85 21.45
CA LYS A 135 20.18 -15.70 20.97
C LYS A 135 19.32 -16.05 19.77
N LEU A 136 19.88 -16.78 18.80
CA LEU A 136 19.16 -17.22 17.61
C LEU A 136 17.96 -18.09 18.00
N PHE A 137 18.13 -19.08 18.88
CA PHE A 137 17.05 -19.96 19.30
C PHE A 137 15.98 -19.22 20.10
N HIS A 138 16.41 -18.33 21.01
CA HIS A 138 15.51 -17.51 21.81
C HIS A 138 14.60 -16.64 20.93
N LYS A 139 15.14 -16.03 19.87
CA LYS A 139 14.39 -15.11 19.01
C LYS A 139 13.64 -15.78 17.85
N SER A 140 14.22 -16.80 17.22
CA SER A 140 13.68 -17.39 15.97
C SER A 140 12.92 -18.72 16.16
N LEU A 141 13.04 -19.37 17.32
CA LEU A 141 12.46 -20.71 17.53
C LEU A 141 11.56 -20.79 18.77
N PHE A 142 11.97 -20.21 19.90
CA PHE A 142 11.20 -20.30 21.16
C PHE A 142 9.78 -19.71 21.10
N PRO A 143 9.50 -18.61 20.37
CA PRO A 143 8.12 -18.12 20.23
C PRO A 143 7.16 -19.18 19.66
N PHE A 144 7.69 -20.03 18.78
CA PHE A 144 6.93 -21.00 17.99
C PHE A 144 6.98 -22.41 18.58
N ALA A 145 8.00 -22.72 19.40
CA ALA A 145 8.23 -24.05 19.95
C ALA A 145 7.13 -24.46 20.95
N ASP A 146 6.66 -25.68 20.82
CA ASP A 146 5.78 -26.33 21.81
C ASP A 146 6.60 -27.08 22.85
N VAL A 147 7.62 -27.80 22.36
CA VAL A 147 8.53 -28.63 23.15
C VAL A 147 9.94 -28.42 22.63
N VAL A 148 10.86 -28.18 23.56
CA VAL A 148 12.30 -28.06 23.32
C VAL A 148 12.99 -29.24 24.00
N CYS A 149 13.68 -30.07 23.23
CA CYS A 149 14.47 -31.18 23.73
C CYS A 149 15.96 -30.86 23.62
N LEU A 150 16.62 -30.66 24.76
CA LEU A 150 18.05 -30.42 24.85
C LEU A 150 18.78 -31.71 25.25
N PHE A 151 19.62 -32.23 24.36
CA PHE A 151 20.41 -33.43 24.63
C PHE A 151 21.67 -33.07 25.42
N VAL A 152 21.64 -33.32 26.73
CA VAL A 152 22.64 -32.85 27.71
C VAL A 152 24.05 -33.35 27.38
N ALA A 153 24.18 -34.62 27.00
CA ALA A 153 25.44 -35.24 26.57
C ALA A 153 26.04 -34.56 25.33
N ASP A 154 25.22 -33.89 24.50
CA ASP A 154 25.64 -33.17 23.29
C ASP A 154 25.91 -31.67 23.55
N VAL A 155 25.60 -31.15 24.74
CA VAL A 155 25.78 -29.73 25.09
C VAL A 155 26.94 -29.46 26.06
N GLY A 156 27.32 -30.46 26.86
CA GLY A 156 28.56 -30.43 27.65
C GLY A 156 28.37 -30.97 29.06
N GLY A 157 27.34 -31.80 29.28
CA GLY A 157 26.92 -32.19 30.62
C GLY A 157 25.87 -31.22 31.19
N ILE A 158 25.34 -31.57 32.36
CA ILE A 158 24.21 -30.84 32.98
C ILE A 158 24.59 -29.41 33.36
N GLU A 159 25.81 -29.17 33.86
CA GLU A 159 26.28 -27.82 34.22
C GLU A 159 26.31 -26.87 33.02
N ALA A 160 26.76 -27.36 31.86
CA ALA A 160 26.73 -26.59 30.61
C ALA A 160 25.28 -26.31 30.16
N SER A 161 24.38 -27.28 30.33
CA SER A 161 22.95 -27.09 30.05
C SER A 161 22.29 -26.06 30.99
N ILE A 162 22.65 -26.04 32.27
CA ILE A 162 22.15 -25.07 33.26
C ILE A 162 22.68 -23.66 32.95
N ARG A 163 23.96 -23.50 32.59
CA ARG A 163 24.49 -22.18 32.16
C ARG A 163 23.75 -21.61 30.95
N ARG A 164 23.33 -22.46 30.02
CA ARG A 164 22.51 -22.03 28.87
C ARG A 164 21.09 -21.68 29.27
N LEU A 165 20.50 -22.47 30.18
CA LEU A 165 19.21 -22.12 30.75
C LEU A 165 19.29 -20.73 31.39
N ALA A 166 20.31 -20.45 32.20
CA ALA A 166 20.54 -19.12 32.76
C ALA A 166 20.66 -18.04 31.65
N SER A 167 21.47 -18.28 30.61
CA SER A 167 21.59 -17.34 29.49
C SER A 167 20.26 -17.08 28.76
N TRP A 168 19.38 -18.08 28.62
CA TRP A 168 18.06 -17.88 28.03
C TRP A 168 17.09 -17.14 28.95
N LEU A 169 17.25 -17.30 30.27
CA LEU A 169 16.49 -16.56 31.27
C LEU A 169 16.91 -15.07 31.30
N ASP A 170 18.20 -14.78 31.16
CA ASP A 170 18.73 -13.40 31.11
C ASP A 170 18.22 -12.62 29.90
N LEU A 171 17.87 -13.30 28.80
CA LEU A 171 17.25 -12.69 27.62
C LEU A 171 15.77 -12.32 27.82
N GLY A 172 15.16 -12.74 28.93
CA GLY A 172 13.76 -12.49 29.26
C GLY A 172 12.77 -13.21 28.33
N ARG A 173 11.57 -12.64 28.19
CA ARG A 173 10.51 -13.24 27.37
C ARG A 173 10.89 -13.25 25.88
N SER A 174 10.72 -14.39 25.23
CA SER A 174 10.92 -14.53 23.78
C SER A 174 9.76 -13.97 22.95
N SER A 175 8.56 -13.91 23.53
CA SER A 175 7.33 -13.54 22.86
C SER A 175 6.38 -12.80 23.80
N THR A 176 5.52 -11.93 23.25
CA THR A 176 4.45 -11.26 24.01
C THR A 176 3.26 -12.18 24.29
N ALA A 177 3.11 -13.27 23.53
CA ALA A 177 2.05 -14.25 23.74
C ALA A 177 2.16 -14.94 25.11
N PRO A 178 1.01 -15.33 25.71
CA PRO A 178 0.98 -16.01 27.02
C PRO A 178 1.49 -17.47 26.96
N VAL A 179 1.78 -17.98 25.77
CA VAL A 179 2.18 -19.38 25.53
C VAL A 179 3.70 -19.51 25.54
N ARG A 180 4.21 -20.53 26.24
CA ARG A 180 5.65 -20.75 26.46
C ARG A 180 6.03 -22.20 26.17
N PRO A 181 7.24 -22.45 25.65
CA PRO A 181 7.70 -23.82 25.38
C PRO A 181 7.92 -24.63 26.66
N ARG A 182 7.85 -25.96 26.54
CA ARG A 182 8.29 -26.90 27.58
C ARG A 182 9.71 -27.36 27.28
N LEU A 183 10.60 -27.30 28.26
CA LEU A 183 11.99 -27.71 28.11
C LEU A 183 12.24 -29.09 28.74
N PHE A 184 12.80 -30.00 27.95
CA PHE A 184 13.26 -31.31 28.40
C PHE A 184 14.78 -31.44 28.30
N PHE A 185 15.42 -31.72 29.42
CA PHE A 185 16.82 -32.18 29.46
C PHE A 185 16.86 -33.69 29.27
N ILE A 186 17.38 -34.14 28.12
CA ILE A 186 17.51 -35.56 27.79
C ILE A 186 18.92 -36.03 28.13
N LEU A 187 19.02 -37.00 29.05
CA LEU A 187 20.29 -37.50 29.60
C LEU A 187 20.25 -39.01 29.85
N ASN A 188 21.40 -39.60 30.19
CA ASN A 188 21.45 -41.02 30.48
C ASN A 188 20.86 -41.31 31.87
N LYS A 189 20.18 -42.46 32.04
CA LYS A 189 19.55 -42.83 33.32
C LYS A 189 20.50 -42.85 34.52
N GLU A 190 21.77 -43.10 34.28
CA GLU A 190 22.82 -43.07 35.32
C GLU A 190 23.05 -41.65 35.89
N GLU A 191 22.84 -40.61 35.07
CA GLU A 191 23.09 -39.21 35.40
C GLU A 191 21.85 -38.52 36.01
N GLU A 192 20.72 -39.22 36.10
CA GLU A 192 19.42 -38.66 36.45
C GLU A 192 19.39 -38.05 37.85
N LYS A 193 19.88 -38.76 38.87
CA LYS A 193 19.88 -38.28 40.26
C LYS A 193 20.73 -37.03 40.42
N TYR A 194 21.93 -37.03 39.84
CA TYR A 194 22.85 -35.90 39.90
C TYR A 194 22.25 -34.67 39.19
N ALA A 195 21.72 -34.86 37.98
CA ALA A 195 21.11 -33.77 37.24
C ALA A 195 19.86 -33.19 37.93
N GLN A 196 19.06 -34.03 38.60
CA GLN A 196 17.91 -33.58 39.40
C GLN A 196 18.33 -32.73 40.60
N THR A 197 19.48 -33.01 41.21
CA THR A 197 20.02 -32.18 42.30
C THR A 197 20.49 -30.83 41.77
N CYS A 198 21.32 -30.80 40.72
CA CYS A 198 21.79 -29.54 40.12
C CYS A 198 20.64 -28.66 39.63
N LEU A 199 19.61 -29.25 39.01
CA LEU A 199 18.44 -28.49 38.56
C LEU A 199 17.61 -27.94 39.72
N ARG A 200 17.52 -28.65 40.85
CA ARG A 200 16.82 -28.17 42.05
C ARG A 200 17.57 -27.01 42.70
N GLU A 201 18.89 -27.13 42.85
CA GLU A 201 19.75 -26.06 43.35
C GLU A 201 19.64 -24.82 42.47
N PHE A 202 19.70 -24.98 41.15
CA PHE A 202 19.52 -23.87 40.22
C PHE A 202 18.13 -23.23 40.35
N LYS A 203 17.05 -24.03 40.40
CA LYS A 203 15.69 -23.52 40.61
C LYS A 203 15.51 -22.80 41.95
N SER A 204 16.28 -23.16 42.98
CA SER A 204 16.27 -22.44 44.27
C SER A 204 17.07 -21.15 44.25
N SER A 205 18.00 -20.99 43.31
CA SER A 205 18.83 -19.79 43.17
C SER A 205 18.21 -18.68 42.32
N ILE A 206 17.08 -18.95 41.65
CA ILE A 206 16.41 -18.01 40.75
C ILE A 206 14.97 -17.76 41.20
N ASP A 207 14.46 -16.57 40.88
CA ASP A 207 13.06 -16.28 41.10
C ASP A 207 12.17 -17.15 40.21
N LYS A 208 11.10 -17.68 40.80
CA LYS A 208 10.13 -18.54 40.10
C LYS A 208 9.50 -17.83 38.90
N SER A 209 9.25 -16.53 39.02
CA SER A 209 8.70 -15.67 37.96
C SER A 209 9.61 -15.63 36.73
N THR A 210 10.93 -15.53 36.91
CA THR A 210 11.90 -15.49 35.80
C THR A 210 11.87 -16.77 34.98
N LEU A 211 11.80 -17.94 35.64
CA LEU A 211 11.69 -19.22 34.94
C LEU A 211 10.35 -19.37 34.22
N GLU A 212 9.27 -19.00 34.92
CA GLU A 212 7.93 -19.05 34.37
C GLU A 212 7.78 -18.09 33.18
N ASP A 213 8.50 -16.98 33.12
CA ASP A 213 8.46 -16.03 32.01
C ASP A 213 8.94 -16.60 30.67
N VAL A 214 9.90 -17.53 30.69
CA VAL A 214 10.51 -18.10 29.47
C VAL A 214 9.97 -19.50 29.14
N PHE A 215 9.79 -20.35 30.16
CA PHE A 215 9.37 -21.74 29.96
C PHE A 215 8.13 -22.07 30.78
N GLN A 216 7.22 -22.85 30.19
CA GLN A 216 6.06 -23.36 30.94
C GLN A 216 6.48 -24.41 31.98
N SER A 217 7.45 -25.25 31.64
CA SER A 217 7.99 -26.25 32.54
C SER A 217 9.40 -26.66 32.10
N VAL A 218 10.25 -27.02 33.07
CA VAL A 218 11.59 -27.54 32.85
C VAL A 218 11.72 -28.88 33.57
N SER A 219 11.90 -29.95 32.80
CA SER A 219 11.90 -31.34 33.30
C SER A 219 13.08 -32.14 32.75
N ILE A 220 13.48 -33.18 33.48
CA ILE A 220 14.53 -34.12 33.06
C ILE A 220 13.88 -35.40 32.55
N LEU A 221 14.35 -35.90 31.40
CA LEU A 221 13.95 -37.18 30.83
C LEU A 221 15.17 -38.09 30.69
N ALA A 222 15.21 -39.11 31.53
CA ALA A 222 16.29 -40.08 31.60
C ALA A 222 16.09 -41.25 30.62
N VAL A 223 17.13 -41.57 29.85
CA VAL A 223 17.12 -42.66 28.85
C VAL A 223 18.26 -43.66 29.12
N PRO A 224 18.05 -44.99 29.06
CA PRO A 224 19.10 -45.97 29.36
C PRO A 224 20.30 -45.93 28.39
N SER A 225 21.52 -45.88 28.95
CA SER A 225 22.82 -45.86 28.26
C SER A 225 23.07 -47.13 27.41
N GLN A 226 23.77 -47.00 26.28
CA GLN A 226 23.96 -48.07 25.27
C GLN A 226 25.06 -49.08 25.59
N SER A 227 25.83 -48.90 26.66
CA SER A 227 27.12 -49.53 26.87
C SER A 227 27.07 -50.88 27.63
N PHE A 228 26.22 -51.85 27.25
CA PHE A 228 26.39 -53.25 27.69
C PHE A 228 25.89 -54.27 26.65
N LYS A 229 26.80 -55.12 26.14
CA LYS A 229 26.52 -56.28 25.28
C LYS A 229 25.83 -57.40 26.08
N ILE A 230 24.50 -57.46 26.20
CA ILE A 230 23.82 -58.61 26.87
C ILE A 230 22.38 -58.89 26.32
N GLY A 231 22.10 -60.17 26.03
CA GLY A 231 20.81 -60.91 26.15
C GLY A 231 19.52 -60.48 25.40
N ARG A 232 18.88 -61.42 24.66
CA ARG A 232 17.61 -61.25 23.91
C ARG A 232 16.41 -60.75 24.74
N GLN A 233 16.30 -61.09 26.04
CA GLN A 233 15.17 -60.68 26.89
C GLN A 233 15.15 -59.18 27.25
N ARG A 234 16.30 -58.51 27.34
CA ARG A 234 16.37 -57.06 27.68
C ARG A 234 16.18 -56.13 26.47
N LYS A 235 16.23 -56.63 25.23
CA LYS A 235 15.88 -55.85 24.02
C LYS A 235 14.44 -55.29 24.07
N ARG A 236 13.47 -56.06 24.61
CA ARG A 236 12.06 -55.62 24.76
C ARG A 236 11.88 -54.46 25.75
N SER A 237 12.64 -54.45 26.86
CA SER A 237 12.62 -53.40 27.88
C SER A 237 13.19 -52.07 27.35
N ARG A 238 14.23 -52.13 26.51
CA ARG A 238 14.84 -50.94 25.89
C ARG A 238 13.90 -50.28 24.88
N THR A 239 13.16 -51.05 24.07
CA THR A 239 12.13 -50.50 23.17
C THR A 239 11.04 -49.78 23.96
N ARG A 240 10.56 -50.38 25.07
CA ARG A 240 9.56 -49.77 25.97
C ARG A 240 10.00 -48.40 26.51
N CYS A 241 11.29 -48.20 26.81
CA CYS A 241 11.75 -46.92 27.36
C CYS A 241 11.80 -45.79 26.32
N TRP A 242 12.16 -46.08 25.07
CA TRP A 242 12.04 -45.12 23.97
C TRP A 242 10.58 -44.87 23.59
N ASP A 243 9.71 -45.88 23.77
CA ASP A 243 8.27 -45.69 23.67
C ASP A 243 7.80 -44.73 24.78
N VAL A 244 8.25 -44.88 26.04
CA VAL A 244 7.91 -43.93 27.13
C VAL A 244 8.34 -42.50 26.79
N LEU A 245 9.58 -42.28 26.32
CA LEU A 245 10.04 -40.97 25.89
C LEU A 245 9.16 -40.40 24.76
N ARG A 246 8.85 -41.23 23.77
CA ARG A 246 7.97 -40.84 22.66
C ARG A 246 6.58 -40.45 23.16
N HIS A 247 6.00 -41.23 24.07
CA HIS A 247 4.69 -40.92 24.66
C HIS A 247 4.73 -39.63 25.47
N GLU A 248 5.81 -39.35 26.21
CA GLU A 248 5.96 -38.12 26.98
C GLU A 248 6.08 -36.88 26.08
N VAL A 249 6.90 -36.95 25.04
CA VAL A 249 7.03 -35.88 24.04
C VAL A 249 5.71 -35.65 23.32
N LEU A 250 5.03 -36.73 22.89
CA LEU A 250 3.71 -36.65 22.26
C LEU A 250 2.66 -36.02 23.18
N ARG A 251 2.59 -36.47 24.44
CA ARG A 251 1.65 -35.92 25.43
C ARG A 251 1.92 -34.45 25.68
N SER A 252 3.19 -34.06 25.76
CA SER A 252 3.59 -32.67 25.97
C SER A 252 3.30 -31.79 24.76
N LEU A 253 3.53 -32.30 23.54
CA LEU A 253 3.15 -31.61 22.30
C LEU A 253 1.63 -31.39 22.25
N GLU A 254 0.84 -32.43 22.55
CA GLU A 254 -0.63 -32.31 22.58
C GLU A 254 -1.10 -31.32 23.65
N ALA A 255 -0.53 -31.39 24.86
CA ALA A 255 -0.86 -30.45 25.94
C ALA A 255 -0.52 -29.00 25.56
N SER A 256 0.67 -28.74 25.02
CA SER A 256 1.07 -27.41 24.53
C SER A 256 0.15 -26.92 23.40
N ARG A 257 -0.25 -27.80 22.47
CA ARG A 257 -1.22 -27.47 21.41
C ARG A 257 -2.59 -27.11 21.97
N GLN A 258 -3.09 -27.82 22.98
CA GLN A 258 -4.36 -27.48 23.64
C GLN A 258 -4.30 -26.13 24.35
N ILE A 259 -3.17 -25.81 24.99
CA ILE A 259 -2.94 -24.49 25.59
C ILE A 259 -2.94 -23.41 24.51
N ARG A 260 -2.15 -23.60 23.43
CA ARG A 260 -2.15 -22.67 22.29
C ARG A 260 -3.54 -22.50 21.68
N LYS A 261 -4.34 -23.58 21.58
CA LYS A 261 -5.72 -23.51 21.09
C LYS A 261 -6.59 -22.65 22.01
N ARG A 262 -6.55 -22.90 23.32
CA ARG A 262 -7.34 -22.14 24.32
C ARG A 262 -6.94 -20.68 24.40
N SER A 263 -5.66 -20.37 24.22
CA SER A 263 -5.16 -18.99 24.20
C SER A 263 -5.32 -18.30 22.84
N GLY A 264 -5.74 -19.00 21.77
CA GLY A 264 -5.85 -18.41 20.43
C GLY A 264 -4.53 -18.24 19.68
N TYR A 265 -3.48 -19.01 20.02
CA TYR A 265 -2.15 -19.00 19.37
C TYR A 265 -1.78 -20.35 18.71
N LEU A 266 -2.79 -21.15 18.33
CA LEU A 266 -2.59 -22.35 17.51
C LEU A 266 -2.75 -22.00 16.02
N PHE A 267 -1.62 -21.86 15.35
CA PHE A 267 -1.56 -21.33 13.99
C PHE A 267 -1.82 -22.39 12.91
N SER A 268 -2.31 -21.93 11.75
CA SER A 268 -2.24 -22.71 10.52
C SER A 268 -0.77 -22.94 10.12
N ILE A 269 -0.50 -23.97 9.30
CA ILE A 269 0.84 -24.18 8.76
C ILE A 269 1.31 -22.97 7.95
N ARG A 270 0.41 -22.32 7.21
CA ARG A 270 0.71 -21.09 6.47
C ARG A 270 1.12 -19.95 7.39
N HIS A 271 0.34 -19.66 8.43
CA HIS A 271 0.66 -18.61 9.40
C HIS A 271 1.96 -18.92 10.15
N LEU A 272 2.18 -20.18 10.52
CA LEU A 272 3.42 -20.62 11.16
C LEU A 272 4.64 -20.42 10.25
N ALA A 273 4.53 -20.74 8.95
CA ALA A 273 5.60 -20.49 7.98
C ALA A 273 5.92 -18.99 7.85
N ALA A 274 4.89 -18.14 7.79
CA ALA A 274 5.05 -16.68 7.78
C ALA A 274 5.79 -16.18 9.03
N PHE A 275 5.34 -16.62 10.22
CA PHE A 275 5.95 -16.22 11.48
C PHE A 275 7.39 -16.72 11.64
N LEU A 276 7.70 -17.94 11.20
CA LEU A 276 9.08 -18.45 11.17
C LEU A 276 9.96 -17.58 10.27
N HIS A 277 9.48 -17.23 9.07
CA HIS A 277 10.20 -16.36 8.16
C HIS A 277 10.52 -14.99 8.80
N HIS A 278 9.51 -14.28 9.32
CA HIS A 278 9.74 -12.98 9.99
C HIS A 278 10.59 -13.12 11.26
N GLY A 279 10.42 -14.19 12.03
CA GLY A 279 11.22 -14.46 13.23
C GLY A 279 12.71 -14.63 12.95
N ALA A 280 13.06 -15.25 11.82
CA ALA A 280 14.46 -15.35 11.38
C ALA A 280 15.04 -13.99 10.98
N THR A 281 14.31 -13.19 10.21
CA THR A 281 14.75 -11.85 9.80
C THR A 281 14.96 -10.92 11.00
N LEU A 282 14.04 -10.93 11.96
CA LEU A 282 14.17 -10.12 13.19
C LEU A 282 15.32 -10.59 14.09
N ALA A 283 15.58 -11.90 14.14
CA ALA A 283 16.71 -12.44 14.89
C ALA A 283 18.06 -11.96 14.33
N ALA A 284 18.15 -11.72 13.01
CA ALA A 284 19.36 -11.15 12.39
C ALA A 284 19.59 -9.67 12.74
N GLN A 285 18.51 -8.90 12.93
CA GLN A 285 18.56 -7.47 13.22
C GLN A 285 18.86 -7.12 14.69
N ALA A 286 19.08 -8.12 15.55
CA ALA A 286 19.44 -7.97 16.97
C ALA A 286 18.48 -7.09 17.81
N SER A 287 17.19 -7.06 17.46
CA SER A 287 16.18 -6.33 18.25
C SER A 287 16.04 -6.94 19.66
N ALA A 288 16.09 -6.09 20.69
CA ALA A 288 15.89 -6.52 22.08
C ALA A 288 14.45 -6.97 22.37
N MET A 289 13.48 -6.53 21.55
CA MET A 289 12.05 -6.72 21.82
C MET A 289 11.59 -8.19 21.68
N PRO A 290 10.61 -8.64 22.48
CA PRO A 290 9.96 -9.94 22.31
C PRO A 290 9.18 -10.00 20.99
N PHE A 291 9.01 -11.20 20.44
CA PHE A 291 8.23 -11.43 19.22
C PHE A 291 6.74 -11.19 19.48
N ASP A 292 6.13 -10.27 18.73
CA ASP A 292 4.71 -9.91 18.86
C ASP A 292 3.92 -10.41 17.64
N PHE A 293 3.17 -11.49 17.82
CA PHE A 293 2.42 -12.13 16.73
C PHE A 293 1.39 -11.20 16.08
N ILE A 294 0.76 -10.32 16.85
CA ILE A 294 -0.30 -9.44 16.35
C ILE A 294 0.34 -8.33 15.51
N LYS A 295 1.40 -7.68 16.01
CA LYS A 295 2.14 -6.67 15.23
C LYS A 295 2.76 -7.26 13.97
N ILE A 296 3.36 -8.46 14.08
CA ILE A 296 3.97 -9.13 12.93
C ILE A 296 2.94 -9.52 11.87
N SER A 297 1.74 -9.95 12.28
CA SER A 297 0.64 -10.23 11.33
C SER A 297 0.14 -8.99 10.57
N ARG A 298 0.57 -7.79 10.99
CA ARG A 298 0.15 -6.48 10.46
C ARG A 298 1.30 -5.66 9.87
N LEU A 299 2.51 -6.22 9.69
CA LEU A 299 3.67 -5.48 9.16
C LEU A 299 3.36 -4.74 7.85
N ASP A 300 2.77 -5.44 6.89
CA ASP A 300 2.49 -4.87 5.56
C ASP A 300 1.17 -4.07 5.51
N ARG A 301 0.41 -4.06 6.60
CA ARG A 301 -0.90 -3.39 6.74
C ARG A 301 -1.03 -2.83 8.14
N GLY A 302 -0.15 -1.91 8.51
CA GLY A 302 -0.22 -1.23 9.80
C GLY A 302 -1.59 -0.57 10.03
N THR A 303 -1.86 -0.18 11.27
CA THR A 303 -2.99 0.70 11.55
C THR A 303 -2.77 2.04 10.84
N ALA A 304 -3.85 2.64 10.34
CA ALA A 304 -3.76 3.93 9.67
C ALA A 304 -3.17 4.96 10.66
N PRO A 305 -2.12 5.73 10.28
CA PRO A 305 -1.45 6.65 11.20
C PRO A 305 -2.39 7.77 11.69
N ASP A 306 -3.40 8.10 10.89
CA ASP A 306 -4.47 9.07 11.11
C ASP A 306 -5.76 8.43 11.69
N LEU A 307 -5.71 7.18 12.16
CA LEU A 307 -6.87 6.50 12.75
C LEU A 307 -7.50 7.31 13.89
N SER A 308 -6.69 7.90 14.78
CA SER A 308 -7.19 8.70 15.90
C SER A 308 -7.96 9.93 15.42
N VAL A 309 -7.55 10.54 14.31
CA VAL A 309 -8.22 11.69 13.68
C VAL A 309 -9.58 11.27 13.12
N HIS A 310 -9.64 10.16 12.37
CA HIS A 310 -10.90 9.64 11.84
C HIS A 310 -11.90 9.25 12.93
N LEU A 311 -11.43 8.62 14.00
CA LEU A 311 -12.26 8.29 15.16
C LEU A 311 -12.78 9.56 15.84
N ALA A 312 -11.93 10.58 16.04
CA ALA A 312 -12.34 11.85 16.64
C ALA A 312 -13.38 12.57 15.78
N ASN A 313 -13.16 12.65 14.46
CA ASN A 313 -14.08 13.27 13.51
C ASN A 313 -15.47 12.62 13.55
N PHE A 314 -15.52 11.29 13.60
CA PHE A 314 -16.79 10.57 13.71
C PHE A 314 -17.48 10.78 15.07
N LEU A 315 -16.72 10.69 16.17
CA LEU A 315 -17.26 10.89 17.52
C LEU A 315 -17.80 12.32 17.72
N ASN A 316 -17.20 13.33 17.09
CA ASN A 316 -17.64 14.73 17.13
C ASN A 316 -19.05 14.94 16.56
N GLN A 317 -19.55 14.02 15.72
CA GLN A 317 -20.91 14.09 15.17
C GLN A 317 -22.01 13.77 16.20
N PHE A 318 -21.66 13.18 17.36
CA PHE A 318 -22.63 12.72 18.35
C PHE A 318 -22.80 13.72 19.49
N ARG A 319 -23.99 14.33 19.62
CA ARG A 319 -24.31 15.30 20.69
C ARG A 319 -24.84 14.69 21.98
N SER A 320 -25.44 13.49 21.91
CA SER A 320 -26.05 12.80 23.05
C SER A 320 -25.22 11.59 23.48
N LEU A 321 -25.04 11.41 24.80
CA LEU A 321 -24.36 10.24 25.34
C LEU A 321 -25.11 8.93 25.02
N ALA A 322 -26.45 8.98 24.95
CA ALA A 322 -27.26 7.82 24.61
C ALA A 322 -26.99 7.34 23.18
N THR A 323 -27.00 8.25 22.21
CA THR A 323 -26.72 7.90 20.81
C THR A 323 -25.25 7.53 20.59
N LEU A 324 -24.33 8.14 21.34
CA LEU A 324 -22.92 7.75 21.33
C LEU A 324 -22.76 6.29 21.76
N LYS A 325 -23.37 5.90 22.89
CA LYS A 325 -23.30 4.52 23.40
C LYS A 325 -24.02 3.50 22.51
N GLN A 326 -25.17 3.87 21.94
CA GLN A 326 -26.00 2.95 21.14
C GLN A 326 -25.54 2.81 19.68
N ILE A 327 -24.89 3.82 19.11
CA ILE A 327 -24.55 3.86 17.68
C ILE A 327 -23.04 3.97 17.47
N ALA A 328 -22.40 4.99 18.05
CA ALA A 328 -20.99 5.27 17.74
C ALA A 328 -20.06 4.14 18.22
N ILE A 329 -20.23 3.69 19.47
CA ILE A 329 -19.38 2.64 20.07
C ILE A 329 -19.49 1.31 19.29
N PRO A 330 -20.69 0.76 19.03
CA PRO A 330 -20.84 -0.46 18.22
C PRO A 330 -20.30 -0.31 16.79
N LEU A 331 -20.49 0.84 16.14
CA LEU A 331 -19.97 1.07 14.80
C LEU A 331 -18.45 1.12 14.76
N ILE A 332 -17.82 1.83 15.70
CA ILE A 332 -16.35 1.85 15.84
C ILE A 332 -15.84 0.43 16.08
N ALA A 333 -16.42 -0.29 17.04
CA ALA A 333 -16.05 -1.67 17.35
C ALA A 333 -16.14 -2.59 16.12
N SER A 334 -17.26 -2.55 15.38
CA SER A 334 -17.40 -3.34 14.15
C SER A 334 -16.44 -2.90 13.04
N SER A 335 -16.07 -1.63 12.98
CA SER A 335 -15.04 -1.13 12.06
C SER A 335 -13.64 -1.66 12.41
N LEU A 336 -13.27 -1.71 13.69
CA LEU A 336 -12.00 -2.27 14.15
C LEU A 336 -11.92 -3.78 13.86
N LEU A 337 -13.04 -4.50 13.96
CA LEU A 337 -13.14 -5.89 13.49
C LEU A 337 -12.93 -5.99 11.98
N LEU A 338 -13.58 -5.12 11.20
CA LEU A 338 -13.40 -5.02 9.76
C LEU A 338 -11.95 -4.67 9.38
N ASP A 339 -11.19 -4.00 10.24
CA ASP A 339 -9.76 -3.78 10.03
C ASP A 339 -8.92 -5.03 10.31
N HIS A 340 -9.13 -5.67 11.47
CA HIS A 340 -8.24 -6.75 11.90
C HIS A 340 -8.53 -8.09 11.27
N TYR A 341 -9.79 -8.46 11.03
CA TYR A 341 -10.19 -9.83 10.69
C TYR A 341 -10.66 -10.00 9.23
N PRO A 342 -9.84 -9.72 8.21
CA PRO A 342 -10.16 -10.07 6.83
C PRO A 342 -10.03 -11.58 6.57
N PRO A 343 -10.58 -12.09 5.46
CA PRO A 343 -10.45 -13.48 5.07
C PRO A 343 -8.98 -13.96 5.05
N GLY A 344 -8.70 -15.03 5.78
CA GLY A 344 -7.35 -15.60 5.89
C GLY A 344 -6.48 -15.03 7.02
N MET A 345 -6.97 -14.07 7.80
CA MET A 345 -6.35 -13.65 9.07
C MET A 345 -6.44 -14.76 10.12
N HIS A 346 -5.45 -14.82 11.01
CA HIS A 346 -5.51 -15.72 12.17
C HIS A 346 -6.50 -15.20 13.22
N SER A 347 -7.19 -16.13 13.87
CA SER A 347 -8.27 -15.85 14.82
C SER A 347 -7.74 -15.44 16.20
N PHE A 348 -7.05 -14.30 16.28
CA PHE A 348 -6.53 -13.76 17.54
C PHE A 348 -7.65 -13.35 18.50
N ASN A 349 -7.36 -13.32 19.80
CA ASN A 349 -8.28 -12.79 20.80
C ASN A 349 -8.52 -11.29 20.58
N PRO A 350 -9.77 -10.81 20.46
CA PRO A 350 -10.07 -9.41 20.18
C PRO A 350 -9.58 -8.45 21.27
N CYS A 351 -9.51 -8.86 22.55
CA CYS A 351 -8.94 -8.05 23.63
C CYS A 351 -7.45 -7.78 23.39
N ASP A 352 -6.68 -8.82 23.05
CA ASP A 352 -5.25 -8.70 22.77
C ASP A 352 -5.02 -7.80 21.55
N VAL A 353 -5.82 -8.00 20.50
CA VAL A 353 -5.77 -7.19 19.28
C VAL A 353 -6.04 -5.72 19.58
N PHE A 354 -7.07 -5.42 20.36
CA PHE A 354 -7.41 -4.05 20.74
C PHE A 354 -6.28 -3.37 21.51
N ASN A 355 -5.74 -4.05 22.52
CA ASN A 355 -4.66 -3.53 23.35
C ASN A 355 -3.36 -3.33 22.58
N VAL A 356 -3.09 -4.16 21.57
CA VAL A 356 -1.84 -4.08 20.79
C VAL A 356 -1.92 -3.06 19.65
N LEU A 357 -3.10 -2.89 19.02
CA LEU A 357 -3.21 -2.11 17.78
C LEU A 357 -4.03 -0.81 17.91
N TYR A 358 -5.07 -0.78 18.76
CA TYR A 358 -6.10 0.27 18.69
C TYR A 358 -6.20 1.14 19.94
N ILE A 359 -5.72 0.66 21.09
CA ILE A 359 -5.88 1.36 22.37
C ILE A 359 -5.37 2.81 22.32
N ASP A 360 -4.21 3.05 21.73
CA ASP A 360 -3.60 4.38 21.64
C ASP A 360 -4.44 5.33 20.79
N ALA A 361 -4.93 4.85 19.63
CA ALA A 361 -5.74 5.65 18.72
C ALA A 361 -7.11 5.98 19.32
N CYS A 362 -7.75 5.00 19.96
CA CYS A 362 -9.02 5.21 20.67
C CYS A 362 -8.84 6.18 21.83
N TRP A 363 -7.77 6.04 22.62
CA TRP A 363 -7.47 6.94 23.73
C TRP A 363 -7.25 8.39 23.28
N GLN A 364 -6.46 8.59 22.22
CA GLN A 364 -6.23 9.91 21.63
C GLN A 364 -7.54 10.53 21.13
N ALA A 365 -8.38 9.77 20.42
CA ALA A 365 -9.66 10.24 19.93
C ALA A 365 -10.61 10.64 21.07
N SER A 366 -10.69 9.82 22.14
CA SER A 366 -11.53 10.09 23.30
C SER A 366 -11.08 11.35 24.07
N ARG A 367 -9.77 11.64 24.13
CA ARG A 367 -9.25 12.87 24.75
C ARG A 367 -9.70 14.14 24.01
N HIS A 368 -9.72 14.12 22.68
CA HIS A 368 -10.17 15.27 21.88
C HIS A 368 -11.62 15.65 22.20
N LEU A 369 -12.48 14.65 22.47
CA LEU A 369 -13.87 14.88 22.84
C LEU A 369 -14.03 15.59 24.19
N THR A 370 -13.18 15.26 25.18
CA THR A 370 -13.24 15.86 26.53
C THR A 370 -12.88 17.34 26.56
N HIS A 371 -12.01 17.81 25.66
CA HIS A 371 -11.64 19.23 25.56
C HIS A 371 -12.80 20.11 25.04
N MET A 372 -13.81 19.54 24.38
CA MET A 372 -14.95 20.26 23.82
C MET A 372 -16.14 20.42 24.79
N ASN A 373 -15.88 20.36 26.11
CA ASN A 373 -16.87 20.60 27.19
C ASN A 373 -18.17 19.76 27.06
N ARG A 374 -18.02 18.43 26.91
CA ARG A 374 -19.14 17.47 27.07
C ARG A 374 -18.85 16.52 28.24
N GLY A 375 -18.82 17.06 29.45
CA GLY A 375 -18.64 16.29 30.68
C GLY A 375 -19.73 15.23 30.84
N SER A 376 -19.35 13.95 30.81
CA SER A 376 -20.06 12.80 31.43
C SER A 376 -19.33 11.46 31.25
N LEU A 377 -18.39 11.29 30.31
CA LEU A 377 -17.69 10.02 30.10
C LEU A 377 -16.17 10.24 30.05
N LEU A 378 -15.42 9.54 30.91
CA LEU A 378 -13.96 9.64 30.91
C LEU A 378 -13.38 8.95 29.66
N PRO A 379 -12.21 9.39 29.16
CA PRO A 379 -11.57 8.73 28.01
C PRO A 379 -11.32 7.24 28.23
N SER A 380 -10.95 6.85 29.46
CA SER A 380 -10.78 5.45 29.86
C SER A 380 -12.07 4.64 29.75
N GLU A 381 -13.20 5.19 30.20
CA GLU A 381 -14.50 4.52 30.12
C GLU A 381 -14.93 4.33 28.66
N MET A 382 -14.67 5.31 27.79
CA MET A 382 -14.96 5.20 26.36
C MET A 382 -14.15 4.08 25.69
N VAL A 383 -12.84 4.04 25.97
CA VAL A 383 -11.94 3.03 25.42
C VAL A 383 -12.36 1.63 25.88
N GLU A 384 -12.72 1.47 27.15
CA GLU A 384 -13.23 0.19 27.67
C GLU A 384 -14.54 -0.22 27.00
N LEU A 385 -15.50 0.70 26.82
CA LEU A 385 -16.75 0.39 26.13
C LEU A 385 -16.54 -0.02 24.66
N ILE A 386 -15.61 0.61 23.94
CA ILE A 386 -15.26 0.23 22.56
C ILE A 386 -14.64 -1.16 22.54
N LYS A 387 -13.73 -1.44 23.47
CA LYS A 387 -13.10 -2.77 23.61
C LYS A 387 -14.14 -3.85 23.89
N ASP A 388 -15.02 -3.64 24.87
CA ASP A 388 -16.06 -4.59 25.26
C ASP A 388 -17.06 -4.84 24.10
N SER A 389 -17.42 -3.79 23.37
CA SER A 389 -18.25 -3.91 22.17
C SER A 389 -17.55 -4.68 21.05
N MET A 390 -16.24 -4.48 20.85
CA MET A 390 -15.45 -5.23 19.85
C MET A 390 -15.40 -6.72 20.18
N VAL A 391 -15.21 -7.06 21.45
CA VAL A 391 -15.22 -8.46 21.93
C VAL A 391 -16.60 -9.10 21.74
N THR A 392 -17.66 -8.36 22.06
CA THR A 392 -19.05 -8.83 21.91
C THR A 392 -19.38 -9.11 20.45
N HIS A 393 -19.13 -8.15 19.55
CA HIS A 393 -19.35 -8.32 18.12
C HIS A 393 -18.53 -9.48 17.54
N TYR A 394 -17.30 -9.67 18.00
CA TYR A 394 -16.49 -10.80 17.54
C TYR A 394 -17.13 -12.15 17.90
N ALA A 395 -17.64 -12.29 19.14
CA ALA A 395 -18.34 -13.50 19.57
C ALA A 395 -19.62 -13.76 18.74
N GLU A 396 -20.36 -12.71 18.40
CA GLU A 396 -21.57 -12.81 17.57
C GLU A 396 -21.26 -13.20 16.12
N VAL A 397 -20.17 -12.66 15.54
CA VAL A 397 -19.67 -13.08 14.22
C VAL A 397 -19.31 -14.57 14.23
N GLN A 398 -18.59 -15.04 15.25
CA GLN A 398 -18.25 -16.47 15.35
C GLN A 398 -19.49 -17.36 15.52
N THR A 399 -20.49 -16.90 16.26
CA THR A 399 -21.72 -17.67 16.52
C THR A 399 -22.63 -17.74 15.29
N SER A 400 -22.76 -16.63 14.56
CA SER A 400 -23.59 -16.56 13.35
C SER A 400 -22.95 -17.20 12.12
N GLY A 401 -21.61 -17.35 12.11
CA GLY A 401 -20.86 -17.81 10.93
C GLY A 401 -20.82 -16.80 9.78
N SER A 402 -21.26 -15.56 10.02
CA SER A 402 -21.25 -14.48 9.02
C SER A 402 -19.82 -14.01 8.72
N SER A 403 -19.59 -13.44 7.54
CA SER A 403 -18.33 -12.72 7.30
C SER A 403 -18.31 -11.41 8.09
N VAL A 404 -17.11 -10.92 8.43
CA VAL A 404 -16.96 -9.64 9.14
C VAL A 404 -17.46 -8.47 8.29
N VAL A 405 -17.34 -8.56 6.97
CA VAL A 405 -17.89 -7.58 6.01
C VAL A 405 -19.41 -7.53 6.12
N ASP A 406 -20.07 -8.68 6.09
CA ASP A 406 -21.53 -8.77 6.18
C ASP A 406 -22.04 -8.32 7.56
N TRP A 407 -21.30 -8.67 8.63
CA TRP A 407 -21.59 -8.19 9.97
C TRP A 407 -21.49 -6.67 10.09
N HIS A 408 -20.41 -6.07 9.56
CA HIS A 408 -20.27 -4.62 9.56
C HIS A 408 -21.37 -3.94 8.72
N ARG A 409 -21.72 -4.53 7.56
CA ARG A 409 -22.85 -4.09 6.74
C ARG A 409 -24.16 -4.10 7.55
N LEU A 410 -24.39 -5.11 8.38
CA LEU A 410 -25.54 -5.19 9.27
C LEU A 410 -25.54 -4.05 10.32
N GLN A 411 -24.39 -3.76 10.92
CA GLN A 411 -24.26 -2.65 11.88
C GLN A 411 -24.48 -1.28 11.25
N LEU A 412 -24.02 -1.07 10.00
CA LEU A 412 -24.33 0.12 9.22
C LEU A 412 -25.84 0.25 8.96
N SER A 413 -26.55 -0.85 8.66
CA SER A 413 -28.02 -0.80 8.52
C SER A 413 -28.75 -0.47 9.82
N HIS A 414 -28.33 -1.03 10.96
CA HIS A 414 -28.96 -0.69 12.25
C HIS A 414 -28.79 0.79 12.60
N SER A 415 -27.71 1.40 12.13
CA SER A 415 -27.37 2.80 12.39
C SER A 415 -27.86 3.78 11.30
N HIS A 416 -28.66 3.29 10.35
CA HIS A 416 -29.11 4.02 9.17
C HIS A 416 -29.82 5.34 9.49
N SER A 417 -30.65 5.39 10.54
CA SER A 417 -31.41 6.59 10.92
C SER A 417 -30.53 7.78 11.34
N PHE A 418 -29.31 7.50 11.82
CA PHE A 418 -28.30 8.50 12.09
C PHE A 418 -27.45 8.76 10.84
N LEU A 419 -26.91 7.70 10.25
CA LEU A 419 -25.96 7.77 9.13
C LEU A 419 -26.54 8.42 7.87
N SER A 420 -27.85 8.28 7.62
CA SER A 420 -28.55 8.95 6.52
C SER A 420 -28.51 10.47 6.59
N ARG A 421 -28.35 11.04 7.79
CA ARG A 421 -28.29 12.49 8.04
C ARG A 421 -26.87 13.01 8.26
N ALA A 422 -25.90 12.10 8.36
CA ALA A 422 -24.50 12.44 8.57
C ALA A 422 -23.75 12.48 7.24
N SER A 423 -22.91 13.50 7.05
CA SER A 423 -21.90 13.59 5.99
C SER A 423 -20.52 13.73 6.61
N SER A 424 -19.49 13.39 5.83
CA SER A 424 -18.12 13.75 6.15
C SER A 424 -17.29 13.62 4.88
N ASP A 425 -16.54 14.67 4.58
CA ASP A 425 -15.64 14.71 3.42
C ASP A 425 -14.19 14.32 3.83
N GLU A 426 -13.92 14.25 5.14
CA GLU A 426 -12.61 13.87 5.70
C GLU A 426 -12.56 12.43 6.23
N THR A 427 -13.71 11.84 6.60
CA THR A 427 -13.77 10.49 7.15
C THR A 427 -14.84 9.67 6.46
N CYS A 428 -14.42 8.58 5.83
CA CYS A 428 -15.34 7.64 5.21
C CYS A 428 -16.23 7.00 6.29
N LEU A 429 -17.49 7.45 6.41
CA LEU A 429 -18.43 6.94 7.43
C LEU A 429 -18.76 5.45 7.29
N CYS A 430 -18.44 4.85 6.14
CA CYS A 430 -18.56 3.41 5.92
C CYS A 430 -17.48 2.60 6.64
N CYS A 431 -16.27 3.12 6.85
CA CYS A 431 -15.22 2.40 7.59
C CYS A 431 -14.63 3.15 8.76
N ILE A 432 -14.87 4.45 8.93
CA ILE A 432 -14.41 5.26 10.08
C ILE A 432 -12.87 5.19 10.26
N ARG A 433 -12.12 4.98 9.17
CA ARG A 433 -10.68 4.67 9.21
C ARG A 433 -9.84 5.34 8.13
N ARG A 434 -10.47 5.91 7.11
CA ARG A 434 -9.79 6.45 5.92
C ARG A 434 -10.54 7.66 5.40
N ARG A 435 -9.83 8.53 4.67
CA ARG A 435 -10.43 9.59 3.87
C ARG A 435 -11.29 8.99 2.74
N PRO A 436 -12.49 9.51 2.47
CA PRO A 436 -13.30 9.06 1.34
C PRO A 436 -12.69 9.53 0.01
N GLN A 437 -13.03 8.83 -1.07
CA GLN A 437 -12.47 9.05 -2.42
C GLN A 437 -13.54 9.15 -3.50
N TYR A 438 -14.68 8.48 -3.30
CA TYR A 438 -15.77 8.41 -4.29
C TYR A 438 -17.07 8.84 -3.63
N THR A 439 -17.70 9.87 -4.17
CA THR A 439 -19.03 10.31 -3.74
C THR A 439 -20.11 9.68 -4.59
N LEU A 440 -21.17 9.24 -3.92
CA LEU A 440 -22.31 8.56 -4.52
C LEU A 440 -23.45 9.55 -4.77
N HIS A 441 -24.45 9.19 -5.60
CA HIS A 441 -25.59 10.06 -5.92
C HIS A 441 -26.38 10.57 -4.71
N CYS A 442 -26.32 9.87 -3.58
CA CYS A 442 -26.95 10.29 -2.32
C CYS A 442 -26.16 11.35 -1.53
N GLY A 443 -24.98 11.75 -2.00
CA GLY A 443 -24.10 12.72 -1.34
C GLY A 443 -23.11 12.14 -0.32
N HIS A 444 -23.22 10.84 0.01
CA HIS A 444 -22.26 10.13 0.85
C HIS A 444 -20.99 9.78 0.08
N ALA A 445 -19.84 9.88 0.75
CA ALA A 445 -18.54 9.56 0.19
C ALA A 445 -17.89 8.33 0.84
N ILE A 446 -17.28 7.47 0.03
CA ILE A 446 -16.65 6.21 0.44
C ILE A 446 -15.21 6.08 -0.07
N CYS A 447 -14.34 5.39 0.68
CA CYS A 447 -12.96 5.13 0.26
C CYS A 447 -12.88 3.94 -0.73
N GLN A 448 -11.80 3.85 -1.50
CA GLN A 448 -11.55 2.75 -2.45
C GLN A 448 -11.59 1.38 -1.79
N THR A 449 -11.05 1.25 -0.57
CA THR A 449 -11.08 -0.03 0.16
C THR A 449 -12.52 -0.47 0.47
N CYS A 450 -13.42 0.47 0.80
CA CYS A 450 -14.83 0.16 0.98
C CYS A 450 -15.52 -0.19 -0.34
N VAL A 451 -15.16 0.48 -1.44
CA VAL A 451 -15.66 0.12 -2.78
C VAL A 451 -15.32 -1.35 -3.07
N LYS A 452 -14.04 -1.73 -2.94
CA LYS A 452 -13.54 -3.10 -3.18
C LYS A 452 -14.12 -4.14 -2.19
N ALA A 453 -14.33 -3.78 -0.93
CA ALA A 453 -14.79 -4.72 0.10
C ALA A 453 -16.30 -4.98 0.09
N PHE A 454 -17.12 -3.96 -0.19
CA PHE A 454 -18.58 -4.05 -0.10
C PHE A 454 -19.29 -4.26 -1.42
N HIS A 455 -18.63 -4.03 -2.56
CA HIS A 455 -19.21 -4.19 -3.88
C HIS A 455 -18.38 -5.19 -4.68
N HIS A 456 -19.04 -6.10 -5.39
CA HIS A 456 -18.36 -7.12 -6.16
C HIS A 456 -17.75 -6.50 -7.43
N GLN A 457 -16.50 -6.85 -7.71
CA GLN A 457 -15.84 -6.56 -8.98
C GLN A 457 -16.39 -7.49 -10.04
N GLY A 458 -17.16 -6.95 -10.99
CA GLY A 458 -17.91 -7.73 -11.95
C GLY A 458 -19.09 -8.46 -11.30
N GLY A 459 -20.25 -8.44 -11.97
CA GLY A 459 -21.32 -9.38 -11.66
C GLY A 459 -20.82 -10.83 -11.79
N ASN A 460 -21.68 -11.82 -11.62
CA ASN A 460 -21.34 -13.22 -11.89
C ASN A 460 -20.92 -13.52 -13.36
N ASP A 461 -20.71 -12.49 -14.18
CA ASP A 461 -20.30 -12.54 -15.57
C ASP A 461 -18.76 -12.52 -15.70
N PRO A 462 -18.14 -13.62 -16.14
CA PRO A 462 -16.69 -13.70 -16.37
C PRO A 462 -16.17 -12.73 -17.43
N ASP A 463 -17.02 -12.15 -18.29
CA ASP A 463 -16.62 -11.21 -19.33
C ASP A 463 -16.60 -9.75 -18.87
N SER A 464 -17.13 -9.46 -17.67
CA SER A 464 -17.18 -8.11 -17.10
C SER A 464 -15.78 -7.53 -16.83
N ASP A 465 -15.63 -6.21 -16.92
CA ASP A 465 -14.36 -5.51 -16.63
C ASP A 465 -14.04 -5.63 -15.13
N PRO A 466 -12.96 -6.36 -14.73
CA PRO A 466 -12.66 -6.63 -13.33
C PRO A 466 -12.24 -5.38 -12.55
N TRP A 467 -11.93 -4.28 -13.25
CA TRP A 467 -11.60 -3.00 -12.62
C TRP A 467 -12.77 -2.02 -12.68
N VAL A 468 -13.94 -2.42 -13.14
CA VAL A 468 -15.14 -1.59 -13.03
C VAL A 468 -16.04 -2.17 -11.95
N VAL A 469 -16.34 -1.34 -10.96
CA VAL A 469 -17.29 -1.67 -9.89
C VAL A 469 -18.57 -0.90 -10.13
N GLN A 470 -19.71 -1.59 -10.04
CA GLN A 470 -21.03 -0.97 -10.11
C GLN A 470 -21.71 -1.11 -8.75
N PRO A 471 -21.72 -0.04 -7.94
CA PRO A 471 -22.42 -0.07 -6.65
C PRO A 471 -23.94 -0.07 -6.86
N ASP A 472 -24.65 -1.08 -6.31
CA ASP A 472 -26.11 -1.14 -6.40
C ASP A 472 -26.82 -0.22 -5.38
N ALA A 473 -26.18 0.01 -4.23
CA ALA A 473 -26.73 0.81 -3.14
C ALA A 473 -25.64 1.42 -2.26
N CYS A 474 -25.93 2.57 -1.66
CA CYS A 474 -25.05 3.20 -0.68
C CYS A 474 -24.98 2.36 0.60
N GLN A 475 -23.77 2.01 1.07
CA GLN A 475 -23.59 1.24 2.30
C GLN A 475 -23.92 2.04 3.58
N ILE A 476 -23.97 3.38 3.48
CA ILE A 476 -24.22 4.28 4.61
C ILE A 476 -25.72 4.57 4.76
N CYS A 477 -26.39 5.02 3.69
CA CYS A 477 -27.81 5.41 3.71
C CYS A 477 -28.75 4.50 2.93
N ARG A 478 -28.27 3.41 2.34
CA ARG A 478 -29.08 2.42 1.61
C ARG A 478 -29.87 2.95 0.41
N ALA A 479 -29.63 4.20 0.00
CA ALA A 479 -30.17 4.73 -1.24
C ALA A 479 -29.72 3.86 -2.42
N SER A 480 -30.66 3.50 -3.29
CA SER A 480 -30.36 2.79 -4.53
C SER A 480 -29.51 3.68 -5.43
N ILE A 481 -28.51 3.08 -6.06
CA ILE A 481 -27.61 3.75 -6.98
C ILE A 481 -27.86 3.16 -8.35
N GLN A 482 -28.25 4.01 -9.29
CA GLN A 482 -28.48 3.61 -10.68
C GLN A 482 -27.38 4.22 -11.56
N ASN A 483 -26.90 3.44 -12.53
CA ASN A 483 -25.98 3.88 -13.58
C ASN A 483 -24.65 4.49 -13.11
N LEU A 484 -24.20 4.19 -11.88
CA LEU A 484 -22.86 4.55 -11.44
C LEU A 484 -21.91 3.39 -11.72
N SER A 485 -20.85 3.67 -12.48
CA SER A 485 -19.69 2.79 -12.55
C SER A 485 -18.50 3.50 -11.92
N ILE A 486 -17.61 2.77 -11.27
CA ILE A 486 -16.38 3.30 -10.68
C ILE A 486 -15.23 2.49 -11.25
N ARG A 487 -14.36 3.13 -12.02
CA ARG A 487 -13.15 2.47 -12.54
C ARG A 487 -12.05 2.51 -11.47
N LEU A 488 -11.52 1.34 -11.16
CA LEU A 488 -10.41 1.14 -10.24
C LEU A 488 -9.09 1.05 -11.02
N ILE A 489 -8.01 1.42 -10.36
CA ILE A 489 -6.66 1.26 -10.91
C ILE A 489 -6.19 -0.18 -10.62
N PRO A 490 -5.67 -0.94 -11.62
CA PRO A 490 -5.08 -2.24 -11.38
C PRO A 490 -3.95 -2.18 -10.35
N ASP A 491 -3.81 -3.22 -9.51
CA ASP A 491 -2.91 -3.20 -8.35
C ASP A 491 -1.42 -3.01 -8.75
N THR A 492 -1.03 -3.42 -9.97
CA THR A 492 0.34 -3.29 -10.52
C THR A 492 0.48 -2.19 -11.56
N ALA A 493 -0.54 -1.34 -11.75
CA ALA A 493 -0.42 -0.18 -12.61
C ALA A 493 0.07 1.04 -11.79
N ARG A 494 0.85 1.92 -12.43
CA ARG A 494 1.30 3.17 -11.82
C ARG A 494 0.38 4.34 -12.19
N ILE A 495 0.40 5.34 -11.31
CA ILE A 495 -0.39 6.57 -11.41
C ILE A 495 0.19 7.49 -12.48
N ARG A 496 -0.68 8.12 -13.27
CA ARG A 496 -0.35 9.12 -14.30
C ARG A 496 -0.92 10.47 -13.91
N VAL A 497 -0.08 11.50 -13.90
CA VAL A 497 -0.43 12.84 -13.42
C VAL A 497 -0.54 13.83 -14.57
N LEU A 498 -1.61 14.63 -14.57
CA LEU A 498 -1.77 15.80 -15.43
C LEU A 498 -1.83 17.08 -14.57
N SER A 499 -1.07 18.09 -14.96
CA SER A 499 -1.04 19.40 -14.32
C SER A 499 -1.27 20.48 -15.37
N ILE A 500 -2.20 21.39 -15.09
CA ILE A 500 -2.57 22.49 -16.00
C ILE A 500 -2.36 23.82 -15.28
N ASP A 501 -1.53 24.68 -15.87
CA ASP A 501 -1.18 25.98 -15.30
C ASP A 501 -2.33 27.01 -15.40
N GLY A 502 -2.25 28.01 -14.53
CA GLY A 502 -3.08 29.21 -14.63
C GLY A 502 -2.57 30.23 -15.66
N GLY A 503 -3.49 30.97 -16.28
CA GLY A 503 -3.11 31.96 -17.29
C GLY A 503 -4.24 32.77 -17.94
N GLY A 504 -5.44 32.85 -17.35
CA GLY A 504 -6.56 33.61 -17.93
C GLY A 504 -6.93 33.09 -19.32
N ILE A 505 -7.12 33.98 -20.29
CA ILE A 505 -7.41 33.62 -21.70
C ILE A 505 -6.36 32.70 -22.33
N ARG A 506 -5.12 32.71 -21.80
CA ARG A 506 -4.04 31.83 -22.28
C ARG A 506 -4.28 30.36 -21.92
N GLY A 507 -5.31 30.06 -21.14
CA GLY A 507 -5.86 28.71 -20.98
C GLY A 507 -6.28 28.04 -22.29
N SER A 508 -6.39 28.78 -23.42
CA SER A 508 -6.55 28.16 -24.73
C SER A 508 -5.32 27.34 -25.17
N ALA A 509 -4.12 27.68 -24.70
CA ALA A 509 -2.89 26.93 -24.98
C ALA A 509 -2.92 25.49 -24.42
N PRO A 510 -3.16 25.25 -23.12
CA PRO A 510 -3.23 23.89 -22.59
C PRO A 510 -4.36 23.05 -23.18
N ILE A 511 -5.51 23.63 -23.53
CA ILE A 511 -6.59 22.90 -24.23
C ILE A 511 -6.12 22.48 -25.64
N ALA A 512 -5.44 23.36 -26.37
CA ALA A 512 -4.86 23.03 -27.67
C ALA A 512 -3.77 21.94 -27.58
N PHE A 513 -2.95 21.95 -26.51
CA PHE A 513 -2.00 20.88 -26.23
C PHE A 513 -2.71 19.54 -25.97
N LEU A 514 -3.77 19.52 -25.16
CA LEU A 514 -4.56 18.31 -24.93
C LEU A 514 -5.15 17.75 -26.23
N LYS A 515 -5.62 18.62 -27.11
CA LYS A 515 -6.14 18.21 -28.43
C LYS A 515 -5.06 17.56 -29.28
N ALA A 516 -3.88 18.19 -29.37
CA ALA A 516 -2.75 17.62 -30.10
C ALA A 516 -2.27 16.28 -29.50
N ILE A 517 -2.29 16.13 -28.18
CA ILE A 517 -1.98 14.86 -27.50
C ILE A 517 -3.03 13.80 -27.86
N GLN A 518 -4.32 14.13 -27.82
CA GLN A 518 -5.39 13.21 -28.20
C GLN A 518 -5.26 12.73 -29.65
N ASP A 519 -5.00 13.67 -30.56
CA ASP A 519 -4.88 13.38 -31.99
C ASP A 519 -3.62 12.53 -32.27
N GLU A 520 -2.51 12.76 -31.58
CA GLU A 520 -1.28 11.97 -31.72
C GLU A 520 -1.42 10.56 -31.11
N ILE A 521 -2.17 10.38 -30.02
CA ILE A 521 -2.46 9.04 -29.47
C ILE A 521 -3.21 8.18 -30.49
N GLY A 522 -4.10 8.80 -31.27
CA GLY A 522 -4.70 8.18 -32.44
C GLY A 522 -5.69 7.04 -32.13
N ILE A 523 -6.29 7.01 -30.94
CA ILE A 523 -7.34 6.04 -30.58
C ILE A 523 -8.70 6.75 -30.77
N PRO A 524 -9.51 6.38 -31.79
CA PRO A 524 -10.78 7.04 -32.06
C PRO A 524 -11.74 6.94 -30.89
N ASN A 525 -12.49 8.02 -30.61
CA ASN A 525 -13.47 8.09 -29.54
C ASN A 525 -12.92 7.78 -28.13
N TYR A 526 -11.60 7.81 -27.93
CA TYR A 526 -10.98 7.70 -26.62
C TYR A 526 -10.49 9.08 -26.16
N GLN A 527 -11.15 9.59 -25.13
CA GLN A 527 -10.89 10.92 -24.61
C GLN A 527 -9.55 10.96 -23.87
N VAL A 528 -8.71 11.96 -24.16
CA VAL A 528 -7.35 12.07 -23.61
C VAL A 528 -7.33 12.12 -22.07
N GLN A 529 -8.35 12.71 -21.45
CA GLN A 529 -8.44 12.78 -19.99
C GLN A 529 -8.51 11.40 -19.31
N ARG A 530 -8.95 10.33 -20.01
CA ARG A 530 -8.99 8.96 -19.46
C ARG A 530 -7.61 8.32 -19.33
N HIS A 531 -6.58 8.94 -19.90
CA HIS A 531 -5.18 8.52 -19.73
C HIS A 531 -4.54 9.01 -18.42
N PHE A 532 -5.18 9.88 -17.64
CA PHE A 532 -4.59 10.43 -16.43
C PHE A 532 -5.45 10.08 -15.22
N ASP A 533 -4.79 9.67 -14.13
CA ASP A 533 -5.45 9.18 -12.92
C ASP A 533 -5.58 10.31 -11.87
N VAL A 534 -4.61 11.24 -11.82
CA VAL A 534 -4.61 12.41 -10.94
C VAL A 534 -4.42 13.70 -11.74
N LYS A 535 -5.28 14.69 -11.53
CA LYS A 535 -5.34 15.91 -12.35
C LYS A 535 -5.45 17.15 -11.48
N PHE A 536 -4.54 18.11 -11.67
CA PHE A 536 -4.53 19.35 -10.91
C PHE A 536 -4.53 20.56 -11.84
N GLY A 537 -5.32 21.57 -11.48
CA GLY A 537 -5.40 22.82 -12.22
C GLY A 537 -5.31 24.04 -11.31
N THR A 538 -4.70 25.10 -11.84
CA THR A 538 -4.68 26.43 -11.21
C THR A 538 -5.43 27.43 -12.09
N SER A 539 -6.26 28.30 -11.51
CA SER A 539 -6.95 29.38 -12.25
C SER A 539 -7.71 28.86 -13.49
N SER A 540 -7.47 29.42 -14.68
CA SER A 540 -8.00 28.90 -15.96
C SER A 540 -7.74 27.41 -16.20
N GLY A 541 -6.63 26.86 -15.72
CA GLY A 541 -6.32 25.43 -15.79
C GLY A 541 -7.22 24.58 -14.89
N ALA A 542 -7.68 25.12 -13.76
CA ALA A 542 -8.71 24.47 -12.95
C ALA A 542 -10.03 24.38 -13.73
N LEU A 543 -10.35 25.38 -14.56
CA LEU A 543 -11.59 25.39 -15.33
C LEU A 543 -11.56 24.27 -16.37
N SER A 544 -10.40 24.08 -17.01
CA SER A 544 -10.16 22.95 -17.90
C SER A 544 -10.34 21.60 -17.20
N VAL A 545 -9.76 21.41 -16.00
CA VAL A 545 -9.92 20.16 -15.23
C VAL A 545 -11.39 19.92 -14.87
N ILE A 546 -12.11 20.93 -14.39
CA ILE A 546 -13.53 20.81 -14.05
C ILE A 546 -14.37 20.46 -15.30
N SER A 547 -14.14 21.15 -16.42
CA SER A 547 -14.83 20.86 -17.67
C SER A 547 -14.62 19.41 -18.14
N LEU A 548 -13.38 18.92 -18.11
CA LEU A 548 -13.04 17.58 -18.60
C LEU A 548 -13.51 16.47 -17.66
N ASP A 549 -13.36 16.66 -16.35
CA ASP A 549 -13.55 15.60 -15.35
C ASP A 549 -14.84 15.70 -14.55
N VAL A 550 -15.30 16.91 -14.21
CA VAL A 550 -16.56 17.07 -13.46
C VAL A 550 -17.75 17.10 -14.41
N LEU A 551 -17.62 17.81 -15.52
CA LEU A 551 -18.69 17.92 -16.54
C LEU A 551 -18.61 16.83 -17.61
N GLY A 552 -17.47 16.14 -17.73
CA GLY A 552 -17.28 15.02 -18.67
C GLY A 552 -17.16 15.47 -20.13
N TRP A 553 -16.81 16.73 -20.39
CA TRP A 553 -16.75 17.27 -21.74
C TRP A 553 -15.59 16.71 -22.55
N SER A 554 -15.75 16.68 -23.87
CA SER A 554 -14.62 16.45 -24.77
C SER A 554 -13.67 17.64 -24.76
N VAL A 555 -12.43 17.45 -25.23
CA VAL A 555 -11.48 18.55 -25.42
C VAL A 555 -12.03 19.60 -26.39
N ASP A 556 -12.73 19.16 -27.42
CA ASP A 556 -13.33 20.02 -28.43
C ASP A 556 -14.48 20.87 -27.83
N ASP A 557 -15.35 20.28 -27.01
CA ASP A 557 -16.39 21.01 -26.28
C ASP A 557 -15.80 22.01 -25.28
N CYS A 558 -14.74 21.61 -24.56
CA CYS A 558 -14.03 22.47 -23.63
C CYS A 558 -13.43 23.69 -24.34
N MET A 559 -12.84 23.50 -25.53
CA MET A 559 -12.28 24.59 -26.34
C MET A 559 -13.36 25.57 -26.81
N CYS A 560 -14.47 25.06 -27.34
CA CYS A 560 -15.62 25.87 -27.77
C CYS A 560 -16.20 26.68 -26.61
N TYR A 561 -16.41 26.01 -25.47
CA TYR A 561 -16.96 26.64 -24.28
C TYR A 561 -16.03 27.73 -23.74
N PHE A 562 -14.74 27.43 -23.60
CA PHE A 562 -13.76 28.35 -23.01
C PHE A 562 -13.69 29.70 -23.74
N LYS A 563 -13.82 29.69 -25.08
CA LYS A 563 -13.91 30.91 -25.88
C LYS A 563 -15.15 31.74 -25.52
N SER A 564 -16.33 31.12 -25.55
CA SER A 564 -17.59 31.79 -25.18
C SER A 564 -17.59 32.29 -23.73
N PHE A 565 -16.95 31.53 -22.83
CA PHE A 565 -16.80 31.89 -21.43
C PHE A 565 -15.95 33.15 -21.29
N ALA A 566 -14.79 33.21 -21.95
CA ALA A 566 -13.89 34.36 -21.89
C ALA A 566 -14.52 35.65 -22.45
N GLU A 567 -15.25 35.56 -23.57
CA GLU A 567 -15.99 36.70 -24.16
C GLU A 567 -17.03 37.29 -23.21
N ARG A 568 -17.64 36.47 -22.35
CA ARG A 568 -18.62 36.89 -21.34
C ARG A 568 -17.95 37.34 -20.04
N ALA A 569 -16.89 36.65 -19.62
CA ALA A 569 -16.16 36.90 -18.39
C ALA A 569 -15.40 38.24 -18.39
N PHE A 570 -14.77 38.59 -19.51
CA PHE A 570 -13.92 39.79 -19.61
C PHE A 570 -14.65 41.03 -20.15
N GLN A 571 -15.97 41.10 -19.99
CA GLN A 571 -16.74 42.29 -20.32
C GLN A 571 -16.47 43.40 -19.30
N CYS A 572 -15.76 44.45 -19.72
CA CYS A 572 -15.38 45.54 -18.84
C CYS A 572 -16.57 46.48 -18.59
N PRO A 573 -17.02 46.69 -17.34
CA PRO A 573 -18.18 47.52 -17.01
C PRO A 573 -17.84 49.01 -17.01
N VAL A 574 -17.10 49.49 -18.03
CA VAL A 574 -16.75 50.91 -18.12
C VAL A 574 -17.95 51.67 -18.68
N PRO A 575 -18.38 52.79 -18.05
CA PRO A 575 -19.36 53.68 -18.66
C PRO A 575 -18.88 54.09 -20.05
N ILE A 576 -19.76 53.99 -21.05
CA ILE A 576 -19.45 54.27 -22.46
C ILE A 576 -18.76 55.63 -22.61
N ALA A 577 -19.15 56.62 -21.82
CA ALA A 577 -18.53 57.94 -21.76
C ALA A 577 -17.02 57.91 -21.46
N LEU A 578 -16.57 57.14 -20.45
CA LEU A 578 -15.15 57.04 -20.08
C LEU A 578 -14.32 56.31 -21.16
N ARG A 579 -14.93 55.33 -21.85
CA ARG A 579 -14.32 54.59 -22.97
C ARG A 579 -14.19 55.42 -24.24
N MET A 580 -15.06 56.42 -24.43
CA MET A 580 -14.96 57.38 -25.54
C MET A 580 -13.91 58.45 -25.24
N LEU A 581 -13.81 58.91 -23.99
CA LEU A 581 -12.82 59.91 -23.55
C LEU A 581 -11.36 59.42 -23.65
N SER A 582 -11.12 58.12 -23.47
CA SER A 582 -9.77 57.53 -23.59
C SER A 582 -9.21 57.48 -25.02
N LYS A 583 -10.04 57.74 -26.04
CA LYS A 583 -9.62 57.84 -27.45
C LYS A 583 -9.12 59.23 -27.85
N VAL A 584 -9.23 60.22 -26.96
CA VAL A 584 -8.77 61.59 -27.21
C VAL A 584 -7.34 61.75 -26.64
N PRO A 585 -6.32 62.11 -27.46
CA PRO A 585 -4.91 62.05 -27.07
C PRO A 585 -4.56 62.84 -25.80
N VAL A 586 -5.23 63.97 -25.56
CA VAL A 586 -4.96 64.90 -24.45
C VAL A 586 -5.71 64.53 -23.16
N VAL A 587 -6.80 63.76 -23.25
CA VAL A 587 -7.64 63.36 -22.10
C VAL A 587 -7.33 61.93 -21.63
N SER A 588 -6.49 61.21 -22.38
CA SER A 588 -6.18 59.79 -22.15
C SER A 588 -5.50 59.53 -20.79
N GLU A 589 -4.64 60.42 -20.31
CA GLU A 589 -3.95 60.27 -19.03
C GLU A 589 -4.87 60.48 -17.81
N VAL A 590 -5.77 61.46 -17.89
CA VAL A 590 -6.77 61.70 -16.84
C VAL A 590 -7.82 60.58 -16.84
N ALA A 591 -8.23 60.09 -18.01
CA ALA A 591 -9.11 58.94 -18.12
C ALA A 591 -8.44 57.65 -17.60
N ARG A 592 -7.14 57.44 -17.83
CA ARG A 592 -6.36 56.33 -17.24
C ARG A 592 -6.27 56.45 -15.72
N PHE A 593 -6.05 57.66 -15.19
CA PHE A 593 -6.02 57.91 -13.75
C PHE A 593 -7.40 57.67 -13.11
N LEU A 594 -8.48 58.20 -13.69
CA LEU A 594 -9.85 57.96 -13.23
C LEU A 594 -10.26 56.49 -13.34
N TYR A 595 -9.81 55.79 -14.40
CA TYR A 595 -9.99 54.35 -14.56
C TYR A 595 -9.22 53.55 -13.49
N PHE A 596 -7.98 53.95 -13.18
CA PHE A 596 -7.20 53.36 -12.10
C PHE A 596 -7.86 53.59 -10.73
N VAL A 597 -8.31 54.82 -10.44
CA VAL A 597 -9.06 55.14 -9.21
C VAL A 597 -10.37 54.34 -9.15
N TYR A 598 -11.10 54.22 -10.26
CA TYR A 598 -12.31 53.41 -10.34
C TYR A 598 -12.04 51.92 -10.07
N ILE A 599 -11.00 51.33 -10.66
CA ILE A 599 -10.58 49.94 -10.38
C ILE A 599 -10.22 49.75 -8.91
N MET A 600 -9.52 50.72 -8.30
CA MET A 600 -9.14 50.69 -6.89
C MET A 600 -10.36 50.82 -5.96
N VAL A 601 -11.39 51.58 -6.36
CA VAL A 601 -12.64 51.76 -5.58
C VAL A 601 -13.57 50.56 -5.73
N VAL A 602 -13.64 49.96 -6.93
CA VAL A 602 -14.50 48.80 -7.23
C VAL A 602 -13.81 47.47 -6.86
N ASP A 603 -12.53 47.53 -6.48
CA ASP A 603 -11.72 46.39 -6.04
C ASP A 603 -11.68 45.25 -7.10
N GLY A 604 -11.56 45.64 -8.38
CA GLY A 604 -11.52 44.70 -9.51
C GLY A 604 -11.67 45.35 -10.89
N LYS A 605 -10.99 44.78 -11.90
CA LYS A 605 -11.07 45.20 -13.32
C LYS A 605 -12.34 44.71 -14.04
N TYR A 606 -12.95 43.64 -13.52
CA TYR A 606 -14.11 42.95 -14.09
C TYR A 606 -15.21 42.77 -13.06
N SER A 607 -16.46 42.67 -13.52
CA SER A 607 -17.59 42.39 -12.64
C SER A 607 -17.49 40.97 -12.08
N ALA A 608 -17.28 40.86 -10.77
CA ALA A 608 -17.30 39.57 -10.07
C ALA A 608 -18.66 38.88 -10.19
N ASP A 609 -19.76 39.64 -10.14
CA ASP A 609 -21.12 39.11 -10.25
C ASP A 609 -21.41 38.50 -11.63
N GLY A 610 -20.82 39.07 -12.70
CA GLY A 610 -20.96 38.54 -14.05
C GLY A 610 -20.27 37.19 -14.23
N LEU A 611 -19.07 37.05 -13.67
CA LEU A 611 -18.30 35.81 -13.69
C LEU A 611 -18.94 34.74 -12.79
N GLU A 612 -19.42 35.13 -11.61
CA GLU A 612 -20.13 34.24 -10.68
C GLU A 612 -21.36 33.61 -11.34
N ARG A 613 -22.20 34.43 -12.00
CA ARG A 613 -23.36 33.92 -12.75
C ARG A 613 -22.94 32.95 -13.84
N LEU A 614 -21.87 33.27 -14.57
CA LEU A 614 -21.37 32.41 -15.64
C LEU A 614 -20.91 31.04 -15.11
N LEU A 615 -20.22 31.02 -13.98
CA LEU A 615 -19.78 29.78 -13.33
C LEU A 615 -20.95 29.00 -12.74
N GLN A 616 -21.95 29.68 -12.16
CA GLN A 616 -23.19 29.05 -11.69
C GLN A 616 -23.99 28.46 -12.86
N GLU A 617 -24.05 29.13 -14.00
CA GLU A 617 -24.63 28.59 -15.25
C GLU A 617 -23.86 27.35 -15.74
N THR A 618 -22.52 27.35 -15.63
CA THR A 618 -21.66 26.25 -16.11
C THR A 618 -21.74 25.02 -15.22
N CYS A 619 -21.51 25.21 -13.92
CA CYS A 619 -21.29 24.14 -12.96
C CYS A 619 -22.58 23.75 -12.23
N GLY A 620 -23.59 24.62 -12.26
CA GLY A 620 -24.76 24.55 -11.38
C GLY A 620 -24.52 25.32 -10.07
N PRO A 621 -25.57 25.94 -9.50
CA PRO A 621 -25.44 26.81 -8.33
C PRO A 621 -25.09 26.07 -7.03
N ASP A 622 -25.39 24.78 -6.94
CA ASP A 622 -25.20 23.97 -5.74
C ASP A 622 -24.16 22.85 -5.90
N ARG A 623 -23.50 22.75 -7.07
CA ARG A 623 -22.53 21.68 -7.33
C ARG A 623 -21.21 21.91 -6.59
N THR A 624 -20.65 20.84 -6.02
CA THR A 624 -19.38 20.82 -5.30
C THR A 624 -18.33 19.97 -6.03
N LEU A 625 -17.05 20.18 -5.72
CA LEU A 625 -15.95 19.39 -6.31
C LEU A 625 -16.03 17.91 -5.95
N THR A 626 -16.64 17.61 -4.80
CA THR A 626 -16.84 16.27 -4.28
C THR A 626 -18.09 15.59 -4.78
N ASP A 627 -18.95 16.23 -5.57
CA ASP A 627 -20.18 15.57 -6.02
C ASP A 627 -19.88 14.41 -6.99
N CYS A 628 -20.80 13.44 -7.02
CA CYS A 628 -20.73 12.35 -8.00
C CYS A 628 -20.74 12.92 -9.43
N SER A 629 -19.70 12.63 -10.20
CA SER A 629 -19.46 13.23 -11.52
C SER A 629 -18.76 12.26 -12.46
N ALA A 630 -18.44 12.69 -13.69
CA ALA A 630 -17.69 11.88 -14.64
C ALA A 630 -16.31 11.45 -14.10
N SER A 631 -15.73 12.22 -13.16
CA SER A 631 -14.50 11.87 -12.46
C SER A 631 -14.64 10.60 -11.62
N THR A 632 -15.79 10.44 -10.94
CA THR A 632 -16.14 9.22 -10.20
C THR A 632 -16.19 8.01 -11.15
N GLU A 633 -16.75 8.19 -12.35
CA GLU A 633 -16.83 7.14 -13.37
C GLU A 633 -15.45 6.74 -13.91
N MET A 634 -14.62 7.74 -14.20
CA MET A 634 -13.25 7.53 -14.66
C MET A 634 -12.32 7.01 -13.56
N GLY A 635 -12.71 7.13 -12.28
CA GLY A 635 -11.86 6.82 -11.14
C GLY A 635 -10.75 7.84 -10.93
N THR A 636 -10.95 9.08 -11.34
CA THR A 636 -9.92 10.12 -11.37
C THR A 636 -9.99 11.02 -10.14
N HIS A 637 -8.83 11.41 -9.62
CA HIS A 637 -8.72 12.38 -8.54
C HIS A 637 -8.39 13.76 -9.09
N ILE A 638 -9.21 14.74 -8.74
CA ILE A 638 -9.07 16.13 -9.20
C ILE A 638 -8.72 17.05 -8.04
N GLY A 639 -7.88 18.04 -8.32
CA GLY A 639 -7.51 19.07 -7.36
C GLY A 639 -7.44 20.46 -7.98
N VAL A 640 -7.81 21.47 -7.19
CA VAL A 640 -7.77 22.87 -7.57
C VAL A 640 -7.00 23.65 -6.51
N THR A 641 -6.10 24.54 -6.92
CA THR A 641 -5.28 25.33 -5.99
C THR A 641 -5.88 26.69 -5.71
N LEU A 642 -5.85 27.10 -4.43
CA LEU A 642 -6.27 28.42 -3.96
C LEU A 642 -5.19 29.03 -3.05
N THR A 643 -5.08 30.36 -3.03
CA THR A 643 -4.14 31.09 -2.16
C THR A 643 -4.89 31.83 -1.07
N ASN A 644 -4.50 31.68 0.21
CA ASN A 644 -5.07 32.47 1.30
C ASN A 644 -4.50 33.89 1.29
N ALA A 645 -5.36 34.90 1.29
CA ALA A 645 -4.98 36.32 1.21
C ALA A 645 -4.22 36.84 2.44
N HIS A 646 -4.32 36.16 3.60
CA HIS A 646 -3.68 36.58 4.85
C HIS A 646 -2.37 35.86 5.17
N ASN A 647 -2.15 34.67 4.60
CA ASN A 647 -0.94 33.86 4.80
C ASN A 647 -0.04 33.93 3.56
N GLY A 648 0.83 34.93 3.49
CA GLY A 648 1.82 35.08 2.40
C GLY A 648 3.00 34.09 2.43
N LYS A 649 2.88 32.94 3.09
CA LYS A 649 3.92 31.90 3.13
C LYS A 649 3.68 30.87 2.03
N ALA A 650 4.50 30.92 0.97
CA ALA A 650 4.41 30.04 -0.20
C ALA A 650 4.97 28.60 0.03
N THR A 651 5.25 28.19 1.27
CA THR A 651 5.95 26.91 1.55
C THR A 651 5.04 25.78 2.03
N ASP A 652 3.93 26.10 2.71
CA ASP A 652 2.96 25.12 3.18
C ASP A 652 1.67 25.24 2.36
N TYR A 653 1.11 24.11 1.95
CA TYR A 653 -0.21 24.03 1.34
C TYR A 653 -1.13 23.28 2.31
N ASP A 654 -2.29 23.85 2.60
CA ASP A 654 -3.32 23.18 3.37
C ASP A 654 -4.41 22.71 2.41
N ILE A 655 -4.86 21.47 2.57
CA ILE A 655 -6.06 21.01 1.89
C ILE A 655 -7.23 21.71 2.57
N LEU A 656 -7.99 22.49 1.79
CA LEU A 656 -9.16 23.16 2.33
C LEU A 656 -10.20 22.12 2.76
N PRO A 657 -10.63 22.12 4.04
CA PRO A 657 -11.79 21.38 4.45
C PRO A 657 -12.97 21.82 3.58
N LEU A 658 -13.57 20.87 2.86
CA LEU A 658 -14.70 21.16 1.97
C LEU A 658 -16.01 21.41 2.75
N GLU A 659 -16.01 21.14 4.07
CA GLU A 659 -17.02 21.60 5.01
C GLU A 659 -16.46 22.82 5.79
N VAL A 660 -17.08 23.99 5.60
CA VAL A 660 -16.78 25.19 6.41
C VAL A 660 -18.07 25.63 7.10
N GLY A 661 -18.12 25.45 8.42
CA GLY A 661 -19.36 25.66 9.19
C GLY A 661 -20.41 24.58 8.90
N HIS A 662 -21.62 24.98 8.47
CA HIS A 662 -22.74 24.08 8.16
C HIS A 662 -22.94 23.85 6.64
N GLY A 663 -21.98 24.22 5.78
CA GLY A 663 -22.13 24.15 4.32
C GLY A 663 -20.90 23.63 3.57
N ARG A 664 -21.12 23.01 2.41
CA ARG A 664 -20.08 22.54 1.48
C ARG A 664 -19.62 23.65 0.54
N VAL A 665 -18.32 23.71 0.21
CA VAL A 665 -17.75 24.68 -0.74
C VAL A 665 -18.27 24.41 -2.16
N ARG A 666 -18.92 25.41 -2.76
CA ARG A 666 -19.51 25.30 -4.11
C ARG A 666 -18.43 25.54 -5.17
N LEU A 667 -18.53 24.88 -6.32
CA LEU A 667 -17.54 24.98 -7.39
C LEU A 667 -17.32 26.41 -7.88
N TRP A 668 -18.39 27.20 -7.97
CA TRP A 668 -18.30 28.59 -8.42
C TRP A 668 -17.67 29.51 -7.37
N GLU A 669 -17.68 29.16 -6.08
CA GLU A 669 -17.05 29.94 -5.00
C GLU A 669 -15.51 29.88 -5.04
N ILE A 670 -14.96 28.90 -5.77
CA ILE A 670 -13.52 28.65 -5.93
C ILE A 670 -12.92 29.62 -6.98
N TYR A 671 -13.74 30.33 -7.75
CA TYR A 671 -13.29 31.18 -8.85
C TYR A 671 -13.48 32.69 -8.57
N PHE A 672 -12.38 33.30 -8.11
CA PHE A 672 -12.08 34.73 -8.12
C PHE A 672 -12.95 35.73 -7.32
N LYS A 673 -12.27 36.84 -6.97
CA LYS A 673 -12.49 37.82 -5.88
C LYS A 673 -12.08 37.27 -4.51
N SER A 674 -11.41 38.13 -3.72
CA SER A 674 -11.03 37.85 -2.33
C SER A 674 -12.27 37.59 -1.50
N ARG A 675 -12.71 36.32 -1.47
CA ARG A 675 -13.97 35.93 -0.83
C ARG A 675 -13.66 35.13 0.41
N ARG A 676 -14.38 35.47 1.48
CA ARG A 676 -14.26 34.78 2.75
C ARG A 676 -14.99 33.44 2.65
N ILE A 677 -14.23 32.34 2.61
CA ILE A 677 -14.80 30.99 2.66
C ILE A 677 -15.02 30.66 4.14
N GLY A 678 -16.23 30.95 4.64
CA GLY A 678 -16.62 30.78 6.04
C GLY A 678 -15.58 31.29 7.05
N ASP A 679 -15.14 30.44 7.98
CA ASP A 679 -14.16 30.78 9.02
C ASP A 679 -12.70 30.67 8.56
N LEU A 680 -12.44 30.10 7.37
CA LEU A 680 -11.08 29.85 6.84
C LEU A 680 -10.36 31.11 6.32
N GLY A 681 -11.06 32.23 6.24
CA GLY A 681 -10.51 33.51 5.78
C GLY A 681 -10.75 33.77 4.30
N ALA A 682 -10.10 34.80 3.78
CA ALA A 682 -10.28 35.24 2.40
C ALA A 682 -9.33 34.50 1.44
N PHE A 683 -9.87 33.90 0.38
CA PHE A 683 -9.12 33.18 -0.65
C PHE A 683 -9.09 33.93 -1.97
N GLN A 684 -7.98 33.76 -2.69
CA GLN A 684 -7.69 34.36 -3.99
C GLN A 684 -7.10 33.30 -4.93
N ASP A 685 -6.83 33.69 -6.18
CA ASP A 685 -6.28 32.79 -7.20
C ASP A 685 -5.02 32.06 -6.70
N GLY A 686 -5.01 30.73 -6.87
CA GLY A 686 -3.85 29.86 -6.67
C GLY A 686 -2.63 30.28 -7.48
N GLY A 687 -2.82 31.01 -8.59
CA GLY A 687 -1.74 31.53 -9.43
C GLY A 687 -0.77 32.48 -8.72
N LEU A 688 -1.19 33.09 -7.60
CA LEU A 688 -0.33 33.95 -6.79
C LEU A 688 0.75 33.19 -6.00
N ALA A 689 0.51 31.92 -5.65
CA ALA A 689 1.44 31.09 -4.89
C ALA A 689 1.96 29.88 -5.68
N PHE A 690 1.05 29.17 -6.38
CA PHE A 690 1.34 27.92 -7.10
C PHE A 690 0.68 27.92 -8.48
N ASN A 691 1.20 28.73 -9.42
CA ASN A 691 0.66 28.78 -10.78
C ASN A 691 0.85 27.47 -11.57
N ASN A 692 1.89 26.69 -11.24
CA ASN A 692 2.08 25.32 -11.71
C ASN A 692 1.79 24.34 -10.55
N PRO A 693 0.68 23.58 -10.58
CA PRO A 693 0.28 22.75 -9.46
C PRO A 693 0.94 21.36 -9.44
N ALA A 694 1.89 21.06 -10.32
CA ALA A 694 2.49 19.72 -10.44
C ALA A 694 3.14 19.22 -9.14
N SER A 695 3.76 20.11 -8.35
CA SER A 695 4.37 19.74 -7.07
C SER A 695 3.34 19.34 -6.01
N ILE A 696 2.17 20.00 -6.00
CA ILE A 696 1.04 19.67 -5.13
C ILE A 696 0.46 18.33 -5.54
N ALA A 697 0.23 18.12 -6.85
CA ALA A 697 -0.29 16.86 -7.37
C ALA A 697 0.59 15.66 -6.97
N LEU A 698 1.92 15.80 -7.02
CA LEU A 698 2.85 14.74 -6.60
C LEU A 698 2.75 14.41 -5.11
N ARG A 699 2.55 15.41 -4.25
CA ARG A 699 2.37 15.18 -2.81
C ARG A 699 1.04 14.47 -2.52
N GLU A 700 -0.02 14.84 -3.23
CA GLU A 700 -1.32 14.16 -3.12
C GLU A 700 -1.27 12.71 -3.65
N VAL A 701 -0.52 12.44 -4.72
CA VAL A 701 -0.27 11.05 -5.18
C VAL A 701 0.40 10.23 -4.09
N ALA A 702 1.44 10.78 -3.43
CA ALA A 702 2.13 10.08 -2.35
C ALA A 702 1.23 9.81 -1.14
N ALA A 703 0.29 10.71 -0.85
CA ALA A 703 -0.69 10.54 0.22
C ALA A 703 -1.79 9.51 -0.12
N LEU A 704 -2.31 9.54 -1.35
CA LEU A 704 -3.36 8.63 -1.81
C LEU A 704 -2.85 7.21 -2.11
N TYR A 705 -1.59 7.08 -2.54
CA TYR A 705 -0.98 5.83 -2.98
C TYR A 705 0.37 5.56 -2.26
N PRO A 706 0.36 5.34 -0.94
CA PRO A 706 1.60 5.21 -0.15
C PRO A 706 2.47 4.01 -0.55
N ASN A 707 1.89 2.97 -1.16
CA ASN A 707 2.62 1.78 -1.62
C ASN A 707 3.30 1.98 -3.00
N ALA A 708 2.89 3.01 -3.74
CA ALA A 708 3.45 3.36 -5.05
C ALA A 708 3.45 4.90 -5.22
N PRO A 709 4.20 5.63 -4.37
CA PRO A 709 4.11 7.08 -4.30
C PRO A 709 4.71 7.78 -5.54
N GLU A 710 5.53 7.09 -6.31
CA GLU A 710 6.10 7.61 -7.55
C GLU A 710 5.18 7.31 -8.76
N PRO A 711 4.64 8.33 -9.44
CA PRO A 711 3.86 8.12 -10.65
C PRO A 711 4.75 7.63 -11.80
N SER A 712 4.14 6.98 -12.78
CA SER A 712 4.85 6.59 -14.02
C SER A 712 5.23 7.82 -14.84
N MET A 713 4.32 8.80 -14.91
CA MET A 713 4.55 10.05 -15.62
C MET A 713 3.82 11.25 -15.04
N VAL A 714 4.37 12.43 -15.35
CA VAL A 714 3.81 13.75 -15.07
C VAL A 714 3.79 14.57 -16.36
N VAL A 715 2.60 14.96 -16.82
CA VAL A 715 2.42 15.87 -17.95
C VAL A 715 1.99 17.23 -17.40
N SER A 716 2.79 18.26 -17.64
CA SER A 716 2.50 19.63 -17.23
C SER A 716 2.28 20.50 -18.47
N LEU A 717 1.15 21.21 -18.50
CA LEU A 717 0.72 22.04 -19.63
C LEU A 717 0.73 23.51 -19.21
N GLY A 718 1.63 24.27 -19.83
CA GLY A 718 1.81 25.69 -19.59
C GLY A 718 0.86 26.57 -20.37
N THR A 719 0.75 27.82 -19.93
CA THR A 719 -0.04 28.90 -20.55
C THR A 719 0.83 29.91 -21.31
N GLY A 720 2.10 29.55 -21.56
CA GLY A 720 3.09 30.35 -22.27
C GLY A 720 3.92 31.26 -21.39
N SER A 721 5.16 31.53 -21.82
CA SER A 721 6.11 32.43 -21.16
C SER A 721 6.84 33.28 -22.20
N SER A 722 7.23 34.49 -21.82
CA SER A 722 8.15 35.34 -22.59
C SER A 722 9.60 34.91 -22.37
N SER A 723 10.39 34.88 -23.44
CA SER A 723 11.84 34.73 -23.40
C SER A 723 12.46 35.97 -22.73
N SER A 724 12.97 35.81 -21.52
CA SER A 724 13.55 36.89 -20.71
C SER A 724 15.02 37.21 -21.03
N ASP A 725 15.51 36.90 -22.24
CA ASP A 725 16.93 37.07 -22.56
C ASP A 725 17.24 38.40 -23.30
N ASP A 726 16.23 39.13 -23.80
CA ASP A 726 16.45 40.39 -24.54
C ASP A 726 16.30 41.68 -23.70
N ASP A 727 15.67 41.60 -22.52
CA ASP A 727 15.49 42.78 -21.64
C ASP A 727 16.71 43.05 -20.73
N GLU A 728 17.66 42.11 -20.58
CA GLU A 728 18.94 42.36 -19.88
C GLU A 728 20.06 42.83 -20.83
N ALA A 729 19.90 42.66 -22.15
CA ALA A 729 20.88 43.13 -23.15
C ALA A 729 20.60 44.54 -23.67
N SER A 730 19.37 45.03 -23.55
CA SER A 730 19.03 46.42 -23.85
C SER A 730 19.19 47.28 -22.59
N GLY A 731 20.37 47.89 -22.42
CA GLY A 731 20.76 48.73 -21.29
C GLY A 731 19.96 50.03 -21.11
N ASN A 732 18.63 49.98 -21.13
CA ASN A 732 17.73 51.08 -20.90
C ASN A 732 17.16 50.99 -19.48
N HIS A 733 18.01 51.29 -18.48
CA HIS A 733 17.62 51.35 -17.08
C HIS A 733 16.57 52.45 -16.85
N SER A 734 15.30 52.07 -16.75
CA SER A 734 14.25 52.95 -16.26
C SER A 734 14.42 53.18 -14.76
N TRP A 735 14.67 54.44 -14.36
CA TRP A 735 14.81 54.90 -12.95
C TRP A 735 13.65 54.44 -12.03
N TRP A 736 12.49 54.12 -12.58
CA TRP A 736 11.33 53.65 -11.82
C TRP A 736 11.35 52.13 -11.55
N GLY A 737 12.07 51.36 -12.36
CA GLY A 737 12.13 49.90 -12.27
C GLY A 737 12.86 49.37 -11.03
N ASP A 738 13.79 50.16 -10.47
CA ASP A 738 14.62 49.76 -9.32
C ASP A 738 14.08 50.27 -7.96
N LYS A 739 12.85 50.78 -7.92
CA LYS A 739 12.19 51.16 -6.66
C LYS A 739 11.59 49.92 -5.96
N PHE A 740 11.57 49.93 -4.63
CA PHE A 740 11.11 48.81 -3.78
C PHE A 740 9.77 48.16 -4.19
N PRO A 741 8.68 48.90 -4.49
CA PRO A 741 7.40 48.26 -4.86
C PRO A 741 7.45 47.54 -6.21
N PHE A 742 8.23 48.04 -7.17
CA PHE A 742 8.42 47.39 -8.49
C PHE A 742 9.41 46.23 -8.44
N ARG A 743 10.41 46.28 -7.53
CA ARG A 743 11.29 45.15 -7.23
C ARG A 743 10.54 44.03 -6.49
N LEU A 744 9.71 44.39 -5.52
CA LEU A 744 8.87 43.46 -4.76
C LEU A 744 7.82 42.79 -5.66
N SER A 745 7.15 43.56 -6.52
CA SER A 745 6.24 42.98 -7.51
C SER A 745 6.98 42.05 -8.47
N ARG A 746 8.14 42.44 -9.00
CA ARG A 746 8.97 41.58 -9.87
C ARG A 746 9.42 40.30 -9.16
N ALA A 747 9.75 40.36 -7.87
CA ALA A 747 10.10 39.19 -7.07
C ALA A 747 8.89 38.25 -6.83
N LEU A 748 7.71 38.81 -6.57
CA LEU A 748 6.44 38.07 -6.44
C LEU A 748 6.03 37.41 -7.76
N TRP A 749 6.11 38.12 -8.89
CA TRP A 749 5.84 37.56 -10.22
C TRP A 749 6.88 36.51 -10.65
N ARG A 750 8.13 36.61 -10.19
CA ARG A 750 9.14 35.55 -10.36
C ARG A 750 8.81 34.28 -9.57
N GLN A 751 8.20 34.39 -8.38
CA GLN A 751 7.71 33.23 -7.63
C GLN A 751 6.46 32.60 -8.27
N ALA A 752 5.59 33.40 -8.88
CA ALA A 752 4.42 32.93 -9.64
C ALA A 752 4.75 32.35 -11.04
N ASN A 753 6.03 32.34 -11.44
CA ASN A 753 6.45 31.87 -12.76
C ASN A 753 6.44 30.33 -12.82
N SER A 754 5.59 29.78 -13.69
CA SER A 754 5.40 28.34 -13.85
C SER A 754 6.63 27.59 -14.37
N GLN A 755 7.47 28.24 -15.18
CA GLN A 755 8.74 27.68 -15.65
C GLN A 755 9.76 27.56 -14.52
N VAL A 756 9.80 28.53 -13.61
CA VAL A 756 10.67 28.48 -12.42
C VAL A 756 10.20 27.37 -11.48
N ALA A 757 8.89 27.29 -11.21
CA ALA A 757 8.31 26.22 -10.40
C ALA A 757 8.58 24.83 -11.00
N TRP A 758 8.46 24.68 -12.32
CA TRP A 758 8.81 23.45 -13.02
C TRP A 758 10.30 23.11 -12.87
N LYS A 759 11.20 24.06 -13.11
CA LYS A 759 12.66 23.87 -12.92
C LYS A 759 13.02 23.49 -11.49
N GLN A 760 12.36 24.08 -10.49
CA GLN A 760 12.54 23.71 -9.08
C GLN A 760 12.07 22.28 -8.82
N LEU A 761 10.91 21.88 -9.33
CA LEU A 761 10.42 20.50 -9.23
C LEU A 761 11.38 19.50 -9.88
N LEU A 762 11.96 19.84 -11.04
CA LEU A 762 12.99 19.05 -11.68
C LEU A 762 14.29 18.99 -10.85
N GLY A 763 14.66 20.06 -10.16
CA GLY A 763 15.84 20.14 -9.30
C GLY A 763 15.73 19.33 -8.01
N HIS A 764 14.51 19.10 -7.50
CA HIS A 764 14.24 18.25 -6.33
C HIS A 764 14.03 16.77 -6.69
N ARG A 765 14.28 16.37 -7.95
CA ARG A 765 14.17 14.98 -8.35
C ARG A 765 15.18 14.13 -7.62
N ILE A 766 14.71 12.97 -7.16
CA ILE A 766 15.57 11.90 -6.70
C ILE A 766 16.31 11.36 -7.95
N PRO A 767 17.65 11.31 -7.98
CA PRO A 767 18.41 10.84 -9.15
C PRO A 767 18.04 9.42 -9.60
N SER A 768 17.48 8.60 -8.71
CA SER A 768 16.99 7.24 -8.99
C SER A 768 15.52 7.17 -9.42
N SER A 769 14.79 8.29 -9.46
CA SER A 769 13.37 8.32 -9.81
C SER A 769 13.16 7.94 -11.27
N ARG A 770 12.20 7.06 -11.51
CA ARG A 770 11.87 6.52 -12.84
C ARG A 770 10.72 7.27 -13.52
N THR A 771 10.16 8.28 -12.86
CA THR A 771 9.04 9.07 -13.37
C THR A 771 9.45 9.84 -14.63
N GLN A 772 8.65 9.71 -15.68
CA GLN A 772 8.82 10.50 -16.91
C GLN A 772 8.11 11.83 -16.78
N TYR A 773 8.74 12.93 -17.20
CA TYR A 773 8.11 14.24 -17.12
C TYR A 773 8.08 14.89 -18.48
N PHE A 774 6.93 15.46 -18.81
CA PHE A 774 6.67 16.15 -20.06
C PHE A 774 6.15 17.53 -19.73
N ARG A 775 6.77 18.56 -20.30
CA ARG A 775 6.31 19.94 -20.20
C ARG A 775 6.09 20.47 -21.61
N PHE A 776 4.88 20.96 -21.86
CA PHE A 776 4.55 21.70 -23.07
C PHE A 776 4.26 23.13 -22.68
N ASP A 777 4.85 24.06 -23.40
CA ASP A 777 4.67 25.48 -23.17
C ASP A 777 4.81 26.24 -24.49
N VAL A 778 4.30 27.47 -24.52
CA VAL A 778 4.38 28.36 -25.69
C VAL A 778 5.42 29.45 -25.44
N ASP A 779 6.35 29.62 -26.39
CA ASP A 779 7.18 30.81 -26.45
C ASP A 779 6.53 31.81 -27.42
N PHE A 780 6.20 33.01 -26.93
CA PHE A 780 5.58 34.05 -27.73
C PHE A 780 6.60 34.91 -28.49
N GLY A 781 7.91 34.75 -28.25
CA GLY A 781 8.98 35.49 -28.95
C GLY A 781 8.91 37.02 -28.78
N GLY A 782 8.20 37.50 -27.75
CA GLY A 782 7.89 38.90 -27.51
C GLY A 782 7.03 39.09 -26.25
N LYS A 783 6.35 40.24 -26.14
CA LYS A 783 5.50 40.55 -24.99
C LYS A 783 4.31 39.61 -24.90
N GLU A 784 4.11 38.99 -23.75
CA GLU A 784 3.02 38.02 -23.51
C GLU A 784 1.64 38.65 -23.76
N PRO A 785 0.70 37.90 -24.40
CA PRO A 785 -0.70 38.29 -24.45
C PRO A 785 -1.24 38.55 -23.04
N HIS A 786 -1.97 39.65 -22.89
CA HIS A 786 -2.56 39.98 -21.61
C HIS A 786 -3.60 38.93 -21.22
N LEU A 787 -3.76 38.66 -19.92
CA LEU A 787 -4.61 37.58 -19.38
C LEU A 787 -6.10 37.68 -19.75
N ASP A 788 -6.54 38.81 -20.31
CA ASP A 788 -7.92 39.15 -20.66
C ASP A 788 -8.08 39.62 -22.13
N ALA A 789 -7.04 39.43 -22.96
CA ALA A 789 -7.05 39.75 -24.39
C ALA A 789 -7.82 38.66 -25.19
N VAL A 790 -9.14 38.66 -25.09
CA VAL A 790 -10.03 37.67 -25.71
C VAL A 790 -9.85 37.57 -27.22
N ASP A 791 -9.56 38.70 -27.88
CA ASP A 791 -9.27 38.79 -29.31
C ASP A 791 -8.04 37.97 -29.74
N GLN A 792 -7.13 37.68 -28.82
CA GLN A 792 -5.89 36.93 -29.07
C GLN A 792 -6.01 35.43 -28.75
N MET A 793 -7.16 34.97 -28.24
CA MET A 793 -7.33 33.58 -27.79
C MET A 793 -7.09 32.54 -28.89
N ASP A 794 -7.64 32.79 -30.09
CA ASP A 794 -7.45 31.91 -31.24
C ASP A 794 -5.98 31.87 -31.67
N ALA A 795 -5.29 33.02 -31.64
CA ALA A 795 -3.88 33.11 -31.97
C ALA A 795 -3.01 32.36 -30.94
N VAL A 796 -3.34 32.43 -29.65
CA VAL A 796 -2.66 31.67 -28.58
C VAL A 796 -2.87 30.16 -28.79
N GLY A 797 -4.10 29.72 -29.04
CA GLY A 797 -4.41 28.31 -29.30
C GLY A 797 -3.70 27.77 -30.54
N GLN A 798 -3.65 28.55 -31.63
CA GLN A 798 -2.93 28.20 -32.85
C GLN A 798 -1.41 28.14 -32.62
N SER A 799 -0.86 29.09 -31.86
CA SER A 799 0.57 29.11 -31.50
C SER A 799 0.94 27.88 -30.67
N ALA A 800 0.10 27.51 -29.70
CA ALA A 800 0.26 26.29 -28.91
C ALA A 800 0.18 25.04 -29.78
N HIS A 801 -0.83 24.92 -30.65
CA HIS A 801 -0.94 23.81 -31.58
C HIS A 801 0.29 23.71 -32.48
N LYS A 802 0.78 24.83 -33.02
CA LYS A 802 1.99 24.87 -33.85
C LYS A 802 3.25 24.49 -33.06
N ALA A 803 3.37 24.90 -31.79
CA ALA A 803 4.52 24.59 -30.95
C ALA A 803 4.63 23.10 -30.60
N ILE A 804 3.49 22.42 -30.41
CA ILE A 804 3.47 20.99 -30.05
C ILE A 804 3.45 20.06 -31.27
N LYS A 805 2.82 20.47 -32.37
CA LYS A 805 2.59 19.62 -33.54
C LYS A 805 3.91 19.17 -34.17
N GLY A 806 4.04 17.87 -34.40
CA GLY A 806 5.25 17.28 -34.97
C GLY A 806 6.45 17.22 -34.02
N SER A 807 6.32 17.69 -32.78
CA SER A 807 7.38 17.64 -31.78
C SER A 807 7.78 16.18 -31.48
N PRO A 808 9.09 15.86 -31.39
CA PRO A 808 9.54 14.54 -30.95
C PRO A 808 9.06 14.22 -29.53
N THR A 809 8.89 15.24 -28.68
CA THR A 809 8.36 15.10 -27.32
C THR A 809 6.89 14.68 -27.32
N LEU A 810 6.08 15.21 -28.24
CA LEU A 810 4.66 14.83 -28.41
C LEU A 810 4.56 13.36 -28.85
N ARG A 811 5.29 12.97 -29.90
CA ARG A 811 5.35 11.58 -30.38
C ARG A 811 5.78 10.62 -29.28
N ARG A 812 6.80 11.00 -28.51
CA ARG A 812 7.25 10.23 -27.35
C ARG A 812 6.15 10.07 -26.30
N LEU A 813 5.47 11.16 -25.94
CA LEU A 813 4.37 11.11 -24.96
C LEU A 813 3.25 10.18 -25.44
N ALA A 814 2.78 10.33 -26.68
CA ALA A 814 1.73 9.48 -27.24
C ALA A 814 2.11 7.99 -27.21
N ARG A 815 3.34 7.65 -27.60
CA ARG A 815 3.86 6.27 -27.52
C ARG A 815 3.91 5.77 -26.07
N CYS A 816 4.34 6.59 -25.10
CA CYS A 816 4.29 6.22 -23.68
C CYS A 816 2.84 6.00 -23.20
N LEU A 817 1.91 6.88 -23.55
CA LEU A 817 0.50 6.77 -23.15
C LEU A 817 -0.18 5.52 -23.73
N ARG A 818 0.16 5.13 -24.96
CA ARG A 818 -0.26 3.86 -25.58
C ARG A 818 0.33 2.65 -24.85
N ALA A 819 1.63 2.68 -24.53
CA ALA A 819 2.27 1.59 -23.79
C ALA A 819 1.69 1.41 -22.37
N GLU A 820 1.34 2.51 -21.68
CA GLU A 820 0.75 2.50 -20.34
C GLU A 820 -0.74 2.09 -20.29
N LEU A 821 -1.34 1.76 -21.45
CA LEU A 821 -2.59 1.00 -21.49
C LEU A 821 -2.38 -0.47 -21.15
N PHE A 822 -1.15 -0.98 -21.25
CA PHE A 822 -0.79 -2.32 -20.79
C PHE A 822 -0.21 -2.28 -19.37
N PHE A 823 -0.42 -3.35 -18.62
CA PHE A 823 0.17 -3.59 -17.30
C PHE A 823 0.40 -5.08 -17.11
N PHE A 824 1.13 -5.47 -16.06
CA PHE A 824 1.55 -6.85 -15.83
C PHE A 824 1.21 -7.33 -14.42
N GLU A 825 0.65 -8.54 -14.32
CA GLU A 825 0.38 -9.22 -13.05
C GLU A 825 1.04 -10.62 -13.03
N LEU A 826 1.63 -10.99 -11.90
CA LEU A 826 2.07 -12.36 -11.65
C LEU A 826 0.87 -13.30 -11.54
N ASP A 827 1.03 -14.51 -12.05
CA ASP A 827 0.03 -15.57 -11.94
C ASP A 827 0.03 -16.15 -10.53
N ALA A 828 -1.02 -15.85 -9.76
CA ALA A 828 -1.18 -16.32 -8.38
C ALA A 828 -1.20 -17.86 -8.27
N SER A 829 -1.58 -18.58 -9.34
CA SER A 829 -1.58 -20.04 -9.36
C SER A 829 -0.18 -20.65 -9.57
N HIS A 830 0.76 -19.84 -10.08
CA HIS A 830 2.15 -20.22 -10.32
C HIS A 830 3.10 -19.19 -9.67
N PRO A 831 3.19 -19.16 -8.32
CA PRO A 831 4.02 -18.20 -7.61
C PRO A 831 5.51 -18.33 -8.01
N PRO A 832 6.32 -17.25 -7.91
CA PRO A 832 7.74 -17.30 -8.27
C PRO A 832 8.48 -18.44 -7.56
N GLN A 833 9.17 -19.28 -8.35
CA GLN A 833 9.92 -20.43 -7.81
C GLN A 833 11.41 -20.24 -8.05
N PHE A 834 12.22 -20.33 -6.99
CA PHE A 834 13.66 -20.28 -7.13
C PHE A 834 14.24 -21.66 -7.51
N ALA A 835 14.85 -21.73 -8.69
CA ALA A 835 15.55 -22.89 -9.23
C ALA A 835 16.68 -22.46 -10.18
N ASN A 836 17.76 -23.24 -10.24
CA ASN A 836 18.94 -22.97 -11.06
C ASN A 836 19.53 -21.55 -10.88
N SER A 837 19.60 -21.08 -9.63
CA SER A 837 20.12 -19.76 -9.25
C SER A 837 19.30 -18.56 -9.75
N CYS A 838 18.04 -18.78 -10.16
CA CYS A 838 17.12 -17.72 -10.59
C CYS A 838 15.69 -18.02 -10.14
N PHE A 839 14.84 -17.00 -10.10
CA PHE A 839 13.41 -17.12 -9.96
C PHE A 839 12.78 -17.36 -11.33
N THR A 840 12.08 -18.49 -11.49
CA THR A 840 11.20 -18.73 -12.63
C THR A 840 9.83 -18.12 -12.33
N CYS A 841 9.37 -17.25 -13.22
CA CYS A 841 8.16 -16.45 -13.04
C CYS A 841 7.19 -16.67 -14.19
N VAL A 842 5.90 -16.66 -13.86
CA VAL A 842 4.80 -16.71 -14.82
C VAL A 842 3.84 -15.58 -14.49
N GLY A 843 3.36 -14.88 -15.50
CA GLY A 843 2.35 -13.84 -15.34
C GLY A 843 1.65 -13.50 -16.64
N HIS A 844 0.82 -12.47 -16.59
CA HIS A 844 -0.02 -12.03 -17.69
C HIS A 844 0.17 -10.53 -17.94
N VAL A 845 0.41 -10.17 -19.20
CA VAL A 845 0.31 -8.78 -19.66
C VAL A 845 -1.13 -8.57 -20.14
N MET A 846 -1.78 -7.54 -19.62
CA MET A 846 -3.20 -7.27 -19.85
C MET A 846 -3.39 -5.83 -20.32
N CYS A 847 -4.49 -5.57 -21.05
CA CYS A 847 -4.87 -4.24 -21.51
C CYS A 847 -5.94 -3.62 -20.59
N ARG A 848 -5.81 -2.30 -20.34
CA ARG A 848 -6.80 -1.49 -19.61
C ARG A 848 -8.07 -1.25 -20.43
N LEU A 849 -7.97 -1.26 -21.76
CA LEU A 849 -9.13 -1.24 -22.66
C LEU A 849 -9.73 -2.66 -22.75
N ARG A 850 -11.05 -2.74 -22.94
CA ARG A 850 -11.79 -4.00 -22.94
C ARG A 850 -12.40 -4.32 -24.30
N ALA A 851 -12.44 -5.61 -24.61
CA ALA A 851 -13.08 -6.12 -25.82
C ALA A 851 -14.56 -5.73 -25.88
N GLY A 852 -15.09 -5.63 -27.10
CA GLY A 852 -16.45 -5.16 -27.37
C GLY A 852 -16.61 -3.63 -27.45
N THR A 853 -15.56 -2.86 -27.17
CA THR A 853 -15.55 -1.40 -27.38
C THR A 853 -14.86 -1.05 -28.71
N THR A 854 -15.33 0.00 -29.39
CA THR A 854 -14.72 0.46 -30.65
C THR A 854 -13.29 0.96 -30.44
N GLN A 855 -13.02 1.59 -29.29
CA GLN A 855 -11.69 2.06 -28.91
C GLN A 855 -10.70 0.91 -28.78
N TYR A 856 -11.11 -0.21 -28.16
CA TYR A 856 -10.26 -1.39 -28.01
C TYR A 856 -9.95 -2.05 -29.35
N GLN A 857 -10.97 -2.34 -30.15
CA GLN A 857 -10.83 -3.03 -31.43
C GLN A 857 -9.87 -2.27 -32.34
N GLU A 858 -10.05 -0.95 -32.42
CA GLU A 858 -9.21 -0.09 -33.24
C GLU A 858 -7.78 0.03 -32.70
N PHE A 859 -7.60 0.16 -31.39
CA PHE A 859 -6.26 0.17 -30.78
C PHE A 859 -5.50 -1.13 -31.05
N MET A 860 -6.14 -2.29 -30.87
CA MET A 860 -5.53 -3.60 -31.14
C MET A 860 -5.26 -3.82 -32.62
N ARG A 861 -6.17 -3.38 -33.51
CA ARG A 861 -5.97 -3.40 -34.97
C ARG A 861 -4.73 -2.60 -35.37
N GLN A 862 -4.58 -1.37 -34.87
CA GLN A 862 -3.40 -0.54 -35.14
C GLN A 862 -2.10 -1.21 -34.68
N LEU A 863 -2.09 -1.84 -33.50
CA LEU A 863 -0.92 -2.56 -33.00
C LEU A 863 -0.57 -3.78 -33.86
N HIS A 864 -1.59 -4.50 -34.35
CA HIS A 864 -1.41 -5.62 -35.26
C HIS A 864 -0.84 -5.17 -36.62
N GLU A 865 -1.40 -4.11 -37.21
CA GLU A 865 -0.98 -3.59 -38.53
C GLU A 865 0.43 -2.99 -38.51
N THR A 866 0.80 -2.34 -37.41
CA THR A 866 2.18 -1.83 -37.19
C THR A 866 3.14 -2.93 -36.73
N SER A 867 2.73 -4.21 -36.72
CA SER A 867 3.57 -5.32 -36.26
C SER A 867 4.21 -5.07 -34.88
N ALA A 868 3.52 -4.32 -34.02
CA ALA A 868 3.99 -3.99 -32.69
C ALA A 868 4.09 -5.27 -31.84
N ALA A 869 4.97 -5.26 -30.84
CA ALA A 869 5.17 -6.42 -29.99
C ALA A 869 5.49 -6.05 -28.54
N LEU A 870 5.07 -6.88 -27.60
CA LEU A 870 5.51 -6.81 -26.21
C LEU A 870 6.84 -7.54 -26.07
N ARG A 871 7.85 -6.87 -25.52
CA ARG A 871 9.17 -7.44 -25.24
C ARG A 871 9.33 -7.69 -23.75
N VAL A 872 9.65 -8.94 -23.40
CA VAL A 872 9.96 -9.41 -22.04
C VAL A 872 11.31 -10.11 -22.08
N GLY A 873 12.35 -9.45 -21.60
CA GLY A 873 13.73 -9.92 -21.78
C GLY A 873 14.06 -10.10 -23.27
N ASN A 874 14.47 -11.31 -23.66
CA ASN A 874 14.80 -11.65 -25.04
C ASN A 874 13.60 -12.15 -25.87
N GLN A 875 12.41 -12.21 -25.28
CA GLN A 875 11.21 -12.70 -25.95
C GLN A 875 10.37 -11.54 -26.47
N LYS A 876 9.88 -11.63 -27.71
CA LYS A 876 8.89 -10.72 -28.31
C LYS A 876 7.58 -11.46 -28.51
N TYR A 877 6.47 -10.84 -28.13
CA TYR A 877 5.11 -11.35 -28.29
C TYR A 877 4.33 -10.37 -29.15
N GLY A 878 4.04 -10.73 -30.40
CA GLY A 878 3.24 -9.91 -31.33
C GLY A 878 1.74 -10.00 -31.05
N PHE A 879 0.99 -9.02 -31.55
CA PHE A 879 -0.48 -9.01 -31.47
C PHE A 879 -1.09 -9.76 -32.66
N THR A 880 -2.15 -10.52 -32.42
CA THR A 880 -2.85 -11.37 -33.40
C THR A 880 -4.24 -10.82 -33.74
N THR A 881 -4.87 -11.37 -34.78
CA THR A 881 -6.25 -11.03 -35.14
C THR A 881 -7.27 -11.47 -34.09
N GLU A 882 -6.98 -12.54 -33.34
CA GLU A 882 -7.84 -13.02 -32.24
C GLU A 882 -7.90 -12.01 -31.09
N ASP A 883 -6.78 -11.33 -30.82
CA ASP A 883 -6.67 -10.31 -29.76
C ASP A 883 -7.59 -9.10 -29.98
N ILE A 884 -8.07 -8.88 -31.21
CA ILE A 884 -8.99 -7.78 -31.55
C ILE A 884 -10.41 -8.06 -31.01
N GLY A 885 -10.82 -9.33 -30.97
CA GLY A 885 -12.17 -9.75 -30.60
C GLY A 885 -12.35 -10.06 -29.11
N GLU A 886 -11.28 -10.45 -28.42
CA GLU A 886 -11.32 -10.91 -27.03
C GLU A 886 -10.47 -10.04 -26.10
N ASN A 887 -10.68 -10.16 -24.78
CA ASN A 887 -9.92 -9.37 -23.81
C ASN A 887 -8.44 -9.80 -23.78
N PHE A 888 -7.54 -8.91 -24.19
CA PHE A 888 -6.11 -9.20 -24.27
C PHE A 888 -5.52 -9.66 -22.93
N SER A 889 -4.92 -10.85 -22.92
CA SER A 889 -4.22 -11.44 -21.78
C SER A 889 -3.07 -12.35 -22.26
N GLN A 890 -1.91 -11.76 -22.51
CA GLN A 890 -0.74 -12.51 -22.96
C GLN A 890 -0.02 -13.13 -21.77
N ARG A 891 -0.01 -14.46 -21.71
CA ARG A 891 0.79 -15.21 -20.71
C ARG A 891 2.27 -15.14 -21.09
N VAL A 892 3.11 -14.73 -20.14
CA VAL A 892 4.57 -14.60 -20.32
C VAL A 892 5.32 -15.43 -19.29
N ARG A 893 6.49 -15.95 -19.68
CA ARG A 893 7.40 -16.69 -18.79
C ARG A 893 8.80 -16.12 -18.88
N PHE A 894 9.40 -15.82 -17.73
CA PHE A 894 10.74 -15.22 -17.66
C PHE A 894 11.47 -15.69 -16.41
N VAL A 895 12.76 -15.37 -16.36
CA VAL A 895 13.63 -15.66 -15.22
C VAL A 895 14.25 -14.38 -14.70
N VAL A 896 14.37 -14.25 -13.38
CA VAL A 896 15.03 -13.11 -12.72
C VAL A 896 16.06 -13.65 -11.72
N PRO A 897 17.30 -13.13 -11.66
CA PRO A 897 18.31 -13.65 -10.74
C PRO A 897 17.94 -13.42 -9.26
N ASN A 898 17.54 -12.19 -8.90
CA ASN A 898 17.14 -11.80 -7.55
C ASN A 898 15.73 -11.18 -7.52
N VAL A 899 15.02 -11.28 -6.39
CA VAL A 899 13.72 -10.62 -6.21
C VAL A 899 13.78 -9.09 -6.28
N LYS A 900 14.95 -8.51 -5.97
CA LYS A 900 15.21 -7.06 -6.02
C LYS A 900 15.72 -6.58 -7.39
N ASP A 901 16.13 -7.49 -8.26
CA ASP A 901 16.60 -7.11 -9.59
C ASP A 901 15.43 -6.60 -10.41
N SER A 902 15.65 -5.49 -11.11
CA SER A 902 14.66 -4.94 -12.01
C SER A 902 14.61 -5.71 -13.32
N PHE A 903 13.41 -5.99 -13.81
CA PHE A 903 13.18 -6.48 -15.16
C PHE A 903 12.15 -5.60 -15.87
N GLU A 904 12.23 -5.57 -17.19
CA GLU A 904 11.46 -4.66 -18.02
C GLU A 904 10.49 -5.42 -18.91
N ILE A 905 9.28 -4.87 -19.01
CA ILE A 905 8.34 -5.19 -20.07
C ILE A 905 8.11 -3.90 -20.86
N THR A 906 8.29 -3.97 -22.17
CA THR A 906 8.19 -2.82 -23.07
C THR A 906 7.30 -3.14 -24.26
N LEU A 907 6.55 -2.15 -24.72
CA LEU A 907 5.91 -2.16 -26.04
C LEU A 907 6.92 -1.66 -27.08
N VAL A 908 7.13 -2.45 -28.13
CA VAL A 908 8.04 -2.17 -29.24
C VAL A 908 7.20 -1.79 -30.45
N GLY A 909 7.45 -0.60 -31.01
CA GLY A 909 6.83 -0.13 -32.26
C GLY A 909 7.72 -0.29 -33.49
N ASP A 910 7.30 0.31 -34.62
CA ASP A 910 7.92 0.19 -35.94
C ASP A 910 9.42 0.54 -35.99
N ASP A 911 9.86 1.54 -35.21
CA ASP A 911 11.26 2.03 -35.19
C ASP A 911 12.17 1.25 -34.20
N ASP A 912 11.72 0.09 -33.69
CA ASP A 912 12.29 -0.61 -32.51
C ASP A 912 12.34 0.29 -31.25
N ASP A 913 11.59 1.40 -31.25
CA ASP A 913 11.41 2.31 -30.12
C ASP A 913 10.63 1.58 -29.01
N CYS A 914 11.31 1.34 -27.89
CA CYS A 914 10.80 0.58 -26.76
C CYS A 914 10.24 1.52 -25.68
N ARG A 915 8.97 1.35 -25.32
CA ARG A 915 8.31 2.11 -24.23
C ARG A 915 7.85 1.19 -23.12
N HIS A 916 8.11 1.55 -21.87
CA HIS A 916 7.66 0.77 -20.72
C HIS A 916 6.13 0.74 -20.64
N ILE A 917 5.59 -0.44 -20.34
CA ILE A 917 4.18 -0.58 -19.95
C ILE A 917 3.97 -0.03 -18.54
N SER A 918 2.72 0.16 -18.11
CA SER A 918 2.42 0.72 -16.78
C SER A 918 3.04 -0.15 -15.66
N GLY A 919 3.79 0.50 -14.78
CA GLY A 919 4.51 -0.12 -13.67
C GLY A 919 5.91 -0.66 -14.00
N SER A 920 6.25 -0.85 -15.27
CA SER A 920 7.58 -1.30 -15.72
C SER A 920 8.62 -0.15 -15.61
N PRO A 921 9.89 -0.43 -15.24
CA PRO A 921 10.45 -1.71 -14.80
C PRO A 921 9.93 -2.19 -13.45
N PHE A 922 9.77 -3.51 -13.34
CA PHE A 922 9.27 -4.22 -12.16
C PHE A 922 10.40 -4.83 -11.34
N THR A 923 10.17 -5.01 -10.04
CA THR A 923 10.88 -6.00 -9.22
C THR A 923 9.90 -7.08 -8.78
N LEU A 924 10.37 -8.30 -8.52
CA LEU A 924 9.47 -9.36 -8.04
C LEU A 924 8.94 -9.04 -6.65
N GLU A 925 9.75 -8.43 -5.80
CA GLU A 925 9.35 -7.95 -4.46
C GLU A 925 8.14 -7.00 -4.56
N TRP A 926 8.22 -5.99 -5.44
CA TRP A 926 7.13 -5.04 -5.62
C TRP A 926 5.86 -5.68 -6.19
N LEU A 927 5.97 -6.58 -7.18
CA LEU A 927 4.81 -7.25 -7.75
C LEU A 927 4.09 -8.15 -6.74
N VAL A 928 4.85 -8.91 -5.96
CA VAL A 928 4.33 -9.79 -4.90
C VAL A 928 3.57 -8.97 -3.85
N GLN A 929 4.16 -7.85 -3.39
CA GLN A 929 3.55 -6.94 -2.41
C GLN A 929 2.30 -6.25 -2.98
N SER A 930 2.39 -5.64 -4.16
CA SER A 930 1.30 -4.89 -4.78
C SER A 930 0.07 -5.77 -5.06
N GLN A 931 0.26 -7.01 -5.49
CA GLN A 931 -0.83 -7.98 -5.72
C GLN A 931 -1.28 -8.72 -4.45
N GLY A 932 -0.59 -8.54 -3.32
CA GLY A 932 -0.84 -9.26 -2.08
C GLY A 932 -0.66 -10.78 -2.21
N LEU A 933 0.32 -11.24 -3.01
CA LEU A 933 0.58 -12.68 -3.17
C LEU A 933 1.22 -13.31 -1.92
N ASP A 934 1.93 -12.50 -1.15
CA ASP A 934 2.45 -12.81 0.18
C ASP A 934 1.53 -12.28 1.29
N ALA A 935 0.24 -12.03 1.01
CA ALA A 935 -0.73 -11.62 2.01
C ALA A 935 -1.15 -12.81 2.91
N TRP A 936 -0.21 -13.31 3.74
CA TRP A 936 -0.36 -14.47 4.62
C TRP A 936 -1.58 -14.35 5.54
N PHE A 937 -1.90 -13.12 5.93
CA PHE A 937 -2.94 -12.75 6.88
C PHE A 937 -4.14 -12.03 6.22
N GLY A 938 -4.37 -12.25 4.93
CA GLY A 938 -5.48 -11.63 4.15
C GLY A 938 -5.12 -10.25 3.60
N THR A 939 -6.07 -9.54 2.99
CA THR A 939 -5.87 -8.17 2.44
C THR A 939 -6.85 -7.17 3.06
N GLY A 940 -6.48 -5.88 3.09
CA GLY A 940 -7.28 -4.84 3.76
C GLY A 940 -8.62 -4.53 3.09
N ASP A 941 -8.74 -4.89 1.81
CA ASP A 941 -9.95 -4.81 0.99
C ASP A 941 -10.82 -6.08 1.06
N HIS A 942 -10.50 -7.02 1.96
CA HIS A 942 -11.24 -8.27 2.17
C HIS A 942 -11.32 -9.19 0.95
N ARG A 943 -10.50 -8.96 -0.08
CA ARG A 943 -10.38 -9.85 -1.22
C ARG A 943 -9.87 -11.22 -0.76
N LYS A 944 -10.58 -12.27 -1.17
CA LYS A 944 -10.12 -13.66 -0.93
C LYS A 944 -8.85 -13.91 -1.75
N ARG A 945 -7.88 -14.59 -1.16
CA ARG A 945 -6.67 -15.03 -1.88
C ARG A 945 -7.09 -15.83 -3.12
N LYS A 946 -6.54 -15.49 -4.28
CA LYS A 946 -6.73 -16.22 -5.55
C LYS A 946 -6.06 -17.59 -5.39
N THR A 947 -6.75 -18.61 -4.86
CA THR A 947 -6.21 -19.97 -4.72
C THR A 947 -6.22 -20.68 -6.08
N SER A 948 -5.41 -21.73 -6.21
CA SER A 948 -5.31 -22.61 -7.41
C SER A 948 -6.65 -23.19 -7.89
N SER A 949 -7.72 -23.12 -7.07
CA SER A 949 -9.08 -23.52 -7.44
C SER A 949 -9.85 -22.47 -8.24
N GLY A 950 -9.43 -21.19 -8.24
CA GLY A 950 -10.20 -20.09 -8.83
C GLY A 950 -10.03 -19.93 -10.35
N TYR A 951 -8.89 -20.34 -10.91
CA TYR A 951 -8.62 -20.25 -12.36
C TYR A 951 -8.86 -21.58 -13.12
N MET A 952 -9.18 -22.67 -12.42
CA MET A 952 -9.48 -23.99 -13.02
C MET A 952 -10.91 -24.12 -13.59
N ARG A 953 -11.50 -23.01 -14.04
CA ARG A 953 -12.77 -22.98 -14.80
C ARG A 953 -12.66 -22.37 -16.19
N LEU A 954 -11.44 -22.19 -16.70
CA LEU A 954 -11.20 -21.94 -18.13
C LEU A 954 -10.72 -23.24 -18.78
N ASP A 955 -11.65 -23.88 -19.48
CA ASP A 955 -11.52 -24.94 -20.48
C ASP A 955 -10.21 -25.73 -20.55
N VAL A 956 -10.13 -26.83 -19.79
CA VAL A 956 -9.46 -28.02 -20.28
C VAL A 956 -10.54 -28.89 -20.93
N LYS A 957 -10.75 -28.69 -22.24
CA LYS A 957 -11.41 -29.70 -23.09
C LYS A 957 -10.67 -31.01 -22.87
N ARG A 958 -11.27 -31.93 -22.12
CA ARG A 958 -10.84 -33.33 -22.01
C ARG A 958 -10.78 -33.90 -23.43
N ARG A 959 -9.58 -33.99 -24.02
CA ARG A 959 -9.34 -34.93 -25.11
C ARG A 959 -9.55 -36.32 -24.51
N ARG A 960 -10.67 -36.96 -24.88
CA ARG A 960 -10.87 -38.39 -24.69
C ARG A 960 -9.78 -39.11 -25.49
N LEU A 961 -8.98 -39.92 -24.79
CA LEU A 961 -8.38 -41.12 -25.37
C LEU A 961 -9.47 -42.19 -25.44
#